data_AF-A0A812WP04-F1
#
_entry.id   AF-A0A812WP04-F1
#
_cell.length_a   1.000
_cell.length_b   1.000
_cell.length_c   1.000
_cell.angle_alpha   90.00
_cell.angle_beta   90.00
_cell.angle_gamma   90.00
#
_symmetry.space_group_name_H-M   'P 1'
#
loop_
_entity.id
_entity.type
_entity.pdbx_description
1 polymer ?
#
loop_
_entity_poly.entity_id
_entity_poly.type
_entity_poly.pdbx_seq_one_letter_code
_entity_poly.pdbx_strand_id
1 'polypeptide(L)'
;MTSEEVELDIASLTRALEQLNGEVHGSRVGVLDAIRSRGAEFSAASGQVSELQRRVTELKEDLGIASTATPAALAAPVLALQAADVQQASERHSQLKAQLSELDEGVGILAILLEVRRMLARVEDHLSGHRFTQAAEHLQNAAASLAEISAPTGMDEPDMIRSAKAEYSRLRASLVADLDAGFHELVFSGTDASAGCAASVERLQELWSLYQVLGLRGRRLDRLSCEVRRTLLAPLLAAAARLGPGRCLRRLKQSPGPGRPGFARGVLGFAWEEAPTKAASASARHSGETVLPPLLELFEEAWHWAGELPEVYAALGSRLYAHAARQLLSHFEVYDLDEGRAIEEFETRLQSRGFIRASESPLQRHVRQLSFAKDEARRASILVQAKAWLQAESADLVSVDDAAFHDVTELLQSEVPSPPKPPELQKSLRLPSMKVSSVLLRLVRCILSSVKAAWDGQQEAKETLELVRRLCMLFALVRPHVHQLKVDAKLCSVFLADVLCLVNILIWLPYRWPTPHPADLVTLDLVPQLRQLGELHFTGMLRYQKDQLFSALLPCNLGRGAAEDAAYVATEAALGAAAQQLKVFCSGVYGVLPAQILRESVLLLLGFFCKELVRRHLEAADEPLSKPTKVDLAAGVGRVVGVGGRLLETFAGAAGVGGSGSDDFREVLAGLKDPRVPDASPQMEVWVLDGEDVSSVIALLTSAQAMVRQSLQAANLAAVEDEVPGYSELQLVADLLGSDFSRFLQGRKKILKTMQRDEVIRLMKLSWQDEDYKQGLVDADCPNPLILALLLVSEVQLQAPPWYDLDRAFALLRSPGDDVMYDFAQAISEEGRSLHDVGLRLAKEASPFQQHLMASAPAAWPLRKALKRVQAAQDRLSDAVPLIAQAVLGGHAPSACATVLPGVAGTSLPAPGGFNTACWDGPAASSARLDLVVAHCREPLDWLHTKLTKMPPGSRLFLYEKCGAWTDPSSFAAGPFQAVRVIARPDIGAARGDECSAYLTHILANYQKLADFIVFLQSDPMDHLHMDFLDLVLRSIAAGTYDVGFLPLNGPRHVRTLTPCLQAVHEEIFGENLTALVGPYCCAQFAVSRETVQQRSLDFFSRMLSLVDGSRDVDLCGVEGTKRSTQCYGFEFLWHVVFGEEVDPPSREDDMRLPVSLRLKHGKEHSRLNWIGMPLARDIPLKLVPDHEHGNPMFAEEKGVCRQEAALPREINRPLCRV
;
A
#
# COMPACT_ATOMS: atom_id res chain seq x y z
N MET A 1 -101.15 40.64 -62.33
CA MET A 1 -101.83 41.64 -61.47
C MET A 1 -100.76 42.62 -61.03
N THR A 2 -101.10 43.90 -61.13
CA THR A 2 -100.26 45.09 -61.03
C THR A 2 -99.39 45.20 -59.78
N SER A 3 -98.12 45.54 -59.98
CA SER A 3 -97.36 46.48 -59.16
C SER A 3 -96.10 46.84 -59.96
N GLU A 4 -96.28 47.70 -60.96
CA GLU A 4 -95.19 48.48 -61.54
C GLU A 4 -94.55 49.31 -60.42
N GLU A 5 -93.36 48.92 -59.99
CA GLU A 5 -92.25 49.77 -59.54
C GLU A 5 -91.22 48.87 -58.84
N VAL A 6 -89.95 49.09 -59.18
CA VAL A 6 -88.75 48.50 -58.56
C VAL A 6 -88.33 47.10 -59.07
N GLU A 7 -88.04 47.00 -60.36
CA GLU A 7 -86.92 46.17 -60.85
C GLU A 7 -85.94 47.10 -61.57
N LEU A 8 -84.95 47.61 -60.83
CA LEU A 8 -83.83 48.36 -61.40
C LEU A 8 -82.58 47.49 -61.35
N ASP A 9 -82.45 46.72 -62.42
CA ASP A 9 -81.25 46.34 -63.16
C ASP A 9 -79.95 46.24 -62.34
N ILE A 10 -79.65 45.01 -61.89
CA ILE A 10 -78.35 44.60 -61.33
C ILE A 10 -77.19 44.99 -62.27
N ALA A 11 -77.41 45.12 -63.59
CA ALA A 11 -76.39 45.59 -64.52
C ALA A 11 -76.06 47.10 -64.37
N SER A 12 -76.94 47.90 -63.76
CA SER A 12 -76.63 49.28 -63.37
C SER A 12 -75.77 49.33 -62.10
N LEU A 13 -75.95 48.39 -61.17
CA LEU A 13 -75.14 48.33 -59.95
C LEU A 13 -73.74 47.78 -60.24
N THR A 14 -73.63 46.81 -61.16
CA THR A 14 -72.35 46.31 -61.64
C THR A 14 -71.59 47.37 -62.44
N ARG A 15 -72.27 48.14 -63.31
CA ARG A 15 -71.65 49.28 -64.00
C ARG A 15 -71.25 50.40 -63.03
N ALA A 16 -72.06 50.69 -62.01
CA ALA A 16 -71.70 51.65 -60.97
C ALA A 16 -70.50 51.17 -60.14
N LEU A 17 -70.39 49.87 -59.85
CA LEU A 17 -69.22 49.29 -59.15
C LEU A 17 -67.96 49.27 -60.02
N GLU A 18 -68.07 48.99 -61.32
CA GLU A 18 -66.93 49.08 -62.25
C GLU A 18 -66.47 50.53 -62.44
N GLN A 19 -67.43 51.47 -62.51
CA GLN A 19 -67.14 52.90 -62.54
C GLN A 19 -66.51 53.38 -61.24
N LEU A 20 -67.01 52.94 -60.08
CA LEU A 20 -66.42 53.26 -58.77
C LEU A 20 -65.01 52.65 -58.64
N ASN A 21 -64.77 51.45 -59.18
CA ASN A 21 -63.46 50.82 -59.13
C ASN A 21 -62.47 51.51 -60.08
N GLY A 22 -62.94 52.02 -61.23
CA GLY A 22 -62.18 52.89 -62.12
C GLY A 22 -61.86 54.25 -61.48
N GLU A 23 -62.82 54.85 -60.77
CA GLU A 23 -62.64 56.09 -60.02
C GLU A 23 -61.71 55.89 -58.81
N VAL A 24 -61.78 54.76 -58.10
CA VAL A 24 -60.84 54.40 -57.02
C VAL A 24 -59.43 54.17 -57.56
N HIS A 25 -59.28 53.59 -58.76
CA HIS A 25 -57.97 53.44 -59.39
C HIS A 25 -57.41 54.79 -59.88
N GLY A 26 -58.26 55.65 -60.43
CA GLY A 26 -57.93 57.04 -60.80
C GLY A 26 -57.57 57.90 -59.58
N SER A 27 -58.31 57.78 -58.48
CA SER A 27 -58.02 58.41 -57.20
C SER A 27 -56.75 57.84 -56.57
N ARG A 28 -56.40 56.57 -56.77
CA ARG A 28 -55.15 55.99 -56.27
C ARG A 28 -53.91 56.49 -57.01
N VAL A 29 -54.01 56.73 -58.32
CA VAL A 29 -52.96 57.43 -59.09
C VAL A 29 -52.92 58.92 -58.72
N GLY A 30 -54.08 59.55 -58.54
CA GLY A 30 -54.20 60.93 -58.07
C GLY A 30 -53.70 61.15 -56.64
N VAL A 31 -53.85 60.18 -55.74
CA VAL A 31 -53.32 60.20 -54.36
C VAL A 31 -51.80 60.07 -54.36
N LEU A 32 -51.21 59.28 -55.26
CA LEU A 32 -49.75 59.17 -55.38
C LEU A 32 -49.11 60.44 -55.96
N ASP A 33 -49.80 61.16 -56.86
CA ASP A 33 -49.39 62.49 -57.32
C ASP A 33 -49.72 63.60 -56.30
N ALA A 34 -50.79 63.45 -55.48
CA ALA A 34 -51.15 64.38 -54.41
C ALA A 34 -50.27 64.24 -53.15
N ILE A 35 -49.75 63.04 -52.85
CA ILE A 35 -48.77 62.79 -51.77
C ILE A 35 -47.47 63.57 -52.00
N ARG A 36 -47.13 63.92 -53.26
CA ARG A 36 -46.01 64.83 -53.57
C ARG A 36 -46.31 66.31 -53.29
N SER A 37 -47.56 66.70 -53.03
CA SER A 37 -47.99 68.10 -53.15
C SER A 37 -48.43 68.80 -51.86
N ARG A 38 -49.15 68.18 -50.90
CA ARG A 38 -49.67 68.96 -49.75
C ARG A 38 -49.83 68.20 -48.43
N GLY A 39 -49.03 68.57 -47.42
CA GLY A 39 -49.14 68.07 -46.04
C GLY A 39 -50.35 68.57 -45.24
N ALA A 40 -51.11 69.54 -45.74
CA ALA A 40 -52.29 70.07 -45.03
C ALA A 40 -53.52 69.14 -45.11
N GLU A 41 -53.64 68.32 -46.15
CA GLU A 41 -54.78 67.41 -46.34
C GLU A 41 -54.59 66.10 -45.56
N PHE A 42 -53.35 65.74 -45.19
CA PHE A 42 -53.08 64.54 -44.37
C PHE A 42 -53.61 64.67 -42.94
N SER A 43 -53.62 65.88 -42.38
CA SER A 43 -54.30 66.15 -41.10
C SER A 43 -55.83 66.03 -41.23
N ALA A 44 -56.39 66.36 -42.40
CA ALA A 44 -57.83 66.18 -42.65
C ALA A 44 -58.20 64.70 -42.82
N ALA A 45 -57.36 63.90 -43.48
CA ALA A 45 -57.55 62.45 -43.62
C ALA A 45 -57.41 61.71 -42.28
N SER A 46 -56.45 62.10 -41.43
CA SER A 46 -56.32 61.56 -40.06
C SER A 46 -57.56 61.87 -39.20
N GLY A 47 -58.15 63.06 -39.38
CA GLY A 47 -59.44 63.43 -38.77
C GLY A 47 -60.61 62.56 -39.26
N GLN A 48 -60.65 62.23 -40.56
CA GLN A 48 -61.69 61.36 -41.13
C GLN A 48 -61.54 59.89 -40.68
N VAL A 49 -60.31 59.40 -40.51
CA VAL A 49 -60.04 58.05 -39.98
C VAL A 49 -60.45 57.96 -38.51
N SER A 50 -60.18 59.01 -37.72
CA SER A 50 -60.63 59.07 -36.32
C SER A 50 -62.16 59.08 -36.19
N GLU A 51 -62.87 59.78 -37.10
CA GLU A 51 -64.33 59.77 -37.14
C GLU A 51 -64.92 58.42 -37.61
N LEU A 52 -64.24 57.73 -38.54
CA LEU A 52 -64.58 56.37 -38.94
C LEU A 52 -64.39 55.37 -37.80
N GLN A 53 -63.28 55.47 -37.05
CA GLN A 53 -63.03 54.63 -35.87
C GLN A 53 -64.07 54.89 -34.77
N ARG A 54 -64.48 56.14 -34.57
CA ARG A 54 -65.59 56.50 -33.66
C ARG A 54 -66.89 55.81 -34.07
N ARG A 55 -67.27 55.91 -35.35
CA ARG A 55 -68.48 55.25 -35.90
C ARG A 55 -68.44 53.72 -35.83
N VAL A 56 -67.28 53.11 -36.03
CA VAL A 56 -67.10 51.65 -35.87
C VAL A 56 -67.24 51.22 -34.41
N THR A 57 -66.86 52.09 -33.47
CA THR A 57 -67.02 51.84 -32.03
C THR A 57 -68.48 51.96 -31.61
N GLU A 58 -69.21 52.97 -32.12
CA GLU A 58 -70.67 53.10 -31.94
C GLU A 58 -71.42 51.89 -32.52
N LEU A 59 -71.06 51.44 -33.73
CA LEU A 59 -71.63 50.23 -34.34
C LEU A 59 -71.34 48.96 -33.55
N LYS A 60 -70.19 48.87 -32.86
CA LYS A 60 -69.86 47.76 -31.96
C LYS A 60 -70.69 47.78 -30.68
N GLU A 61 -70.99 48.96 -30.14
CA GLU A 61 -71.89 49.13 -29.00
C GLU A 61 -73.33 48.74 -29.38
N ASP A 62 -73.80 49.17 -30.56
CA ASP A 62 -75.11 48.83 -31.09
C ASP A 62 -75.25 47.30 -31.35
N LEU A 63 -74.19 46.65 -31.87
CA LEU A 63 -74.17 45.19 -32.04
C LEU A 63 -74.10 44.45 -30.69
N GLY A 64 -73.42 45.02 -29.69
CA GLY A 64 -73.34 44.49 -28.34
C GLY A 64 -74.71 44.48 -27.65
N ILE A 65 -75.49 45.55 -27.83
CA ILE A 65 -76.87 45.65 -27.37
C ILE A 65 -77.75 44.61 -28.08
N ALA A 66 -77.61 44.44 -29.39
CA ALA A 66 -78.35 43.42 -30.15
C ALA A 66 -78.04 41.97 -29.72
N SER A 67 -76.83 41.69 -29.20
CA SER A 67 -76.42 40.35 -28.78
C SER A 67 -76.98 39.91 -27.41
N THR A 68 -77.52 40.83 -26.61
CA THR A 68 -78.06 40.54 -25.26
C THR A 68 -79.56 40.25 -25.22
N ALA A 69 -80.26 40.34 -26.35
CA ALA A 69 -81.65 39.88 -26.47
C ALA A 69 -81.70 38.34 -26.52
N THR A 70 -82.30 37.75 -25.49
CA THR A 70 -82.33 36.31 -25.22
C THR A 70 -83.22 35.55 -26.23
N PRO A 71 -82.78 34.39 -26.76
CA PRO A 71 -83.59 33.56 -27.65
C PRO A 71 -84.31 32.47 -26.87
N ALA A 72 -85.63 32.60 -26.71
CA ALA A 72 -86.49 31.50 -26.29
C ALA A 72 -87.69 31.38 -27.22
N ALA A 73 -87.74 30.23 -27.90
CA ALA A 73 -88.86 29.66 -28.67
C ALA A 73 -89.25 30.37 -29.98
N LEU A 74 -88.93 29.74 -31.12
CA LEU A 74 -89.91 29.16 -32.06
C LEU A 74 -89.24 28.65 -33.35
N ALA A 75 -89.53 27.38 -33.65
CA ALA A 75 -89.61 26.67 -34.94
C ALA A 75 -88.82 27.12 -36.20
N ALA A 76 -88.12 26.15 -36.81
CA ALA A 76 -87.78 26.12 -38.25
C ALA A 76 -89.05 26.28 -39.12
N PRO A 77 -89.03 26.89 -40.34
CA PRO A 77 -87.97 26.76 -41.36
C PRO A 77 -87.74 28.04 -42.23
N VAL A 78 -86.64 28.79 -42.00
CA VAL A 78 -86.15 29.84 -42.94
C VAL A 78 -84.63 29.72 -43.20
N LEU A 79 -83.96 28.74 -42.58
CA LEU A 79 -82.50 28.68 -42.47
C LEU A 79 -81.72 28.16 -43.70
N ALA A 80 -82.35 27.93 -44.84
CA ALA A 80 -81.63 27.49 -46.05
C ALA A 80 -81.27 28.61 -47.03
N LEU A 81 -81.86 29.81 -46.90
CA LEU A 81 -81.64 30.93 -47.85
C LEU A 81 -80.86 32.12 -47.27
N GLN A 82 -80.40 32.06 -46.02
CA GLN A 82 -79.59 33.12 -45.40
C GLN A 82 -78.17 32.70 -45.02
N ALA A 83 -77.82 31.41 -45.11
CA ALA A 83 -76.47 30.95 -44.78
C ALA A 83 -75.40 31.43 -45.79
N ALA A 84 -75.74 31.47 -47.09
CA ALA A 84 -74.83 31.93 -48.14
C ALA A 84 -74.53 33.43 -48.05
N ASP A 85 -75.55 34.27 -47.79
CA ASP A 85 -75.39 35.72 -47.68
C ASP A 85 -74.62 36.12 -46.41
N VAL A 86 -74.85 35.40 -45.29
CA VAL A 86 -74.09 35.62 -44.05
C VAL A 86 -72.64 35.14 -44.20
N GLN A 87 -72.39 34.05 -44.93
CA GLN A 87 -71.04 33.57 -45.20
C GLN A 87 -70.27 34.52 -46.13
N GLN A 88 -70.91 35.03 -47.20
CA GLN A 88 -70.32 36.03 -48.09
C GLN A 88 -70.06 37.37 -47.38
N ALA A 89 -70.95 37.80 -46.49
CA ALA A 89 -70.75 38.99 -45.66
C ALA A 89 -69.61 38.78 -44.64
N SER A 90 -69.48 37.59 -44.06
CA SER A 90 -68.37 37.22 -43.17
C SER A 90 -67.03 37.21 -43.91
N GLU A 91 -66.98 36.65 -45.12
CA GLU A 91 -65.79 36.67 -45.97
C GLU A 91 -65.39 38.11 -46.36
N ARG A 92 -66.35 38.94 -46.78
CA ARG A 92 -66.08 40.38 -47.05
C ARG A 92 -65.63 41.13 -45.82
N HIS A 93 -66.23 40.87 -44.66
CA HIS A 93 -65.78 41.48 -43.41
C HIS A 93 -64.37 41.03 -43.04
N SER A 94 -64.03 39.76 -43.26
CA SER A 94 -62.67 39.25 -43.04
C SER A 94 -61.65 39.88 -44.00
N GLN A 95 -62.02 40.09 -45.27
CA GLN A 95 -61.18 40.78 -46.27
C GLN A 95 -61.00 42.26 -45.94
N LEU A 96 -62.07 42.98 -45.59
CA LEU A 96 -61.97 44.38 -45.18
C LEU A 96 -61.19 44.53 -43.88
N LYS A 97 -61.33 43.61 -42.93
CA LYS A 97 -60.52 43.60 -41.70
C LYS A 97 -59.04 43.33 -41.99
N ALA A 98 -58.74 42.44 -42.93
CA ALA A 98 -57.37 42.22 -43.39
C ALA A 98 -56.79 43.47 -44.08
N GLN A 99 -57.56 44.10 -44.98
CA GLN A 99 -57.17 45.36 -45.63
C GLN A 99 -56.99 46.52 -44.65
N LEU A 100 -57.84 46.62 -43.62
CA LEU A 100 -57.71 47.63 -42.57
C LEU A 100 -56.44 47.37 -41.74
N SER A 101 -56.15 46.10 -41.43
CA SER A 101 -54.93 45.70 -40.72
C SER A 101 -53.67 46.01 -41.52
N GLU A 102 -53.67 45.76 -42.83
CA GLU A 102 -52.55 46.12 -43.73
C GLU A 102 -52.37 47.64 -43.81
N LEU A 103 -53.46 48.41 -43.82
CA LEU A 103 -53.40 49.86 -43.84
C LEU A 103 -52.87 50.42 -42.50
N ASP A 104 -53.34 49.89 -41.37
CA ASP A 104 -52.87 50.26 -40.03
C ASP A 104 -51.37 49.94 -39.86
N GLU A 105 -50.91 48.80 -40.38
CA GLU A 105 -49.49 48.44 -40.43
C GLU A 105 -48.67 49.41 -41.29
N GLY A 106 -49.19 49.78 -42.46
CA GLY A 106 -48.58 50.80 -43.34
C GLY A 106 -48.49 52.19 -42.69
N VAL A 107 -49.53 52.60 -41.95
CA VAL A 107 -49.52 53.86 -41.17
C VAL A 107 -48.49 53.80 -40.04
N GLY A 108 -48.37 52.66 -39.36
CA GLY A 108 -47.33 52.42 -38.35
C GLY A 108 -45.92 52.61 -38.90
N ILE A 109 -45.61 51.99 -40.05
CA ILE A 109 -44.31 52.11 -40.72
C ILE A 109 -44.01 53.57 -41.11
N LEU A 110 -45.00 54.29 -41.66
CA LEU A 110 -44.83 55.69 -42.04
C LEU A 110 -44.60 56.61 -40.83
N ALA A 111 -45.29 56.36 -39.71
CA ALA A 111 -45.09 57.10 -38.47
C ALA A 111 -43.65 56.93 -37.95
N ILE A 112 -43.14 55.69 -37.94
CA ILE A 112 -41.76 55.39 -37.55
C ILE A 112 -40.77 56.06 -38.51
N LEU A 113 -41.00 56.03 -39.83
CA LEU A 113 -40.14 56.69 -40.83
C LEU A 113 -40.08 58.21 -40.67
N LEU A 114 -41.22 58.85 -40.37
CA LEU A 114 -41.26 60.29 -40.11
C LEU A 114 -40.45 60.64 -38.86
N GLU A 115 -40.54 59.83 -37.81
CA GLU A 115 -39.75 60.03 -36.60
C GLU A 115 -38.26 59.80 -36.84
N VAL A 116 -37.89 58.76 -37.60
CA VAL A 116 -36.50 58.55 -38.05
C VAL A 116 -35.97 59.78 -38.78
N ARG A 117 -36.72 60.34 -39.73
CA ARG A 117 -36.29 61.56 -40.45
C ARG A 117 -36.11 62.76 -39.53
N ARG A 118 -36.99 62.95 -38.54
CA ARG A 118 -36.83 64.02 -37.54
C ARG A 118 -35.56 63.81 -36.71
N MET A 119 -35.30 62.57 -36.30
CA MET A 119 -34.07 62.23 -35.57
C MET A 119 -32.82 62.50 -36.42
N LEU A 120 -32.81 62.09 -37.69
CA LEU A 120 -31.67 62.32 -38.60
C LEU A 120 -31.43 63.81 -38.89
N ALA A 121 -32.48 64.62 -39.04
CA ALA A 121 -32.33 66.07 -39.17
C ALA A 121 -31.69 66.70 -37.92
N ARG A 122 -32.11 66.28 -36.72
CA ARG A 122 -31.49 66.73 -35.47
C ARG A 122 -30.01 66.33 -35.38
N VAL A 123 -29.64 65.15 -35.90
CA VAL A 123 -28.23 64.72 -35.95
C VAL A 123 -27.39 65.71 -36.76
N GLU A 124 -27.86 66.18 -37.90
CA GLU A 124 -27.15 67.17 -38.73
C GLU A 124 -26.99 68.52 -38.01
N ASP A 125 -28.03 68.97 -37.30
CA ASP A 125 -27.98 70.16 -36.42
C ASP A 125 -27.03 69.98 -35.22
N HIS A 126 -26.89 68.77 -34.70
CA HIS A 126 -25.96 68.47 -33.62
C HIS A 126 -24.52 68.39 -34.11
N LEU A 127 -24.28 67.80 -35.28
CA LEU A 127 -22.95 67.70 -35.90
C LEU A 127 -22.38 69.09 -36.23
N SER A 128 -23.19 69.96 -36.84
CA SER A 128 -22.79 71.34 -37.13
C SER A 128 -22.50 72.16 -35.87
N GLY A 129 -23.16 71.83 -34.74
CA GLY A 129 -22.92 72.44 -33.44
C GLY A 129 -21.88 71.73 -32.56
N HIS A 130 -21.13 70.74 -33.07
CA HIS A 130 -20.19 69.91 -32.31
C HIS A 130 -20.78 69.23 -31.04
N ARG A 131 -22.09 68.97 -31.05
CA ARG A 131 -22.86 68.32 -29.97
C ARG A 131 -22.88 66.81 -30.19
N PHE A 132 -21.70 66.18 -30.11
CA PHE A 132 -21.51 64.79 -30.55
C PHE A 132 -22.31 63.77 -29.73
N THR A 133 -22.53 64.01 -28.43
CA THR A 133 -23.35 63.14 -27.55
C THR A 133 -24.79 63.06 -28.00
N GLN A 134 -25.43 64.21 -28.23
CA GLN A 134 -26.80 64.24 -28.71
C GLN A 134 -26.91 63.67 -30.13
N ALA A 135 -25.90 63.90 -30.98
CA ALA A 135 -25.84 63.28 -32.31
C ALA A 135 -25.77 61.74 -32.24
N ALA A 136 -24.95 61.19 -31.34
CA ALA A 136 -24.80 59.75 -31.18
C ALA A 136 -26.07 59.08 -30.63
N GLU A 137 -26.73 59.70 -29.63
CA GLU A 137 -28.00 59.22 -29.07
C GLU A 137 -29.12 59.21 -30.12
N HIS A 138 -29.27 60.30 -30.89
CA HIS A 138 -30.26 60.34 -31.97
C HIS A 138 -29.97 59.34 -33.09
N LEU A 139 -28.70 59.08 -33.42
CA LEU A 139 -28.34 58.02 -34.35
C LEU A 139 -28.65 56.63 -33.79
N GLN A 140 -28.43 56.38 -32.49
CA GLN A 140 -28.76 55.10 -31.88
C GLN A 140 -30.28 54.84 -31.91
N ASN A 141 -31.08 55.85 -31.56
CA ASN A 141 -32.54 55.77 -31.61
C ASN A 141 -33.05 55.59 -33.05
N ALA A 142 -32.48 56.32 -34.02
CA ALA A 142 -32.79 56.14 -35.43
C ALA A 142 -32.45 54.72 -35.93
N ALA A 143 -31.34 54.14 -35.47
CA ALA A 143 -30.97 52.77 -35.82
C ALA A 143 -31.97 51.73 -35.26
N ALA A 144 -32.42 51.90 -34.02
CA ALA A 144 -33.41 51.02 -33.40
C ALA A 144 -34.76 51.09 -34.13
N SER A 145 -35.25 52.30 -34.40
CA SER A 145 -36.48 52.53 -35.17
C SER A 145 -36.38 52.03 -36.61
N LEU A 146 -35.24 52.19 -37.28
CA LEU A 146 -35.02 51.62 -38.61
C LEU A 146 -35.02 50.08 -38.59
N ALA A 147 -34.49 49.46 -37.54
CA ALA A 147 -34.48 48.01 -37.40
C ALA A 147 -35.89 47.42 -37.23
N GLU A 148 -36.79 48.13 -36.54
CA GLU A 148 -38.18 47.72 -36.32
C GLU A 148 -38.99 47.62 -37.63
N ILE A 149 -38.71 48.50 -38.60
CA ILE A 149 -39.41 48.54 -39.89
C ILE A 149 -38.63 47.89 -41.04
N SER A 150 -37.43 47.36 -40.76
CA SER A 150 -36.58 46.77 -41.80
C SER A 150 -37.10 45.41 -42.24
N ALA A 151 -37.12 45.18 -43.56
CA ALA A 151 -37.37 43.85 -44.09
C ALA A 151 -36.22 42.86 -43.74
N PRO A 152 -36.49 41.55 -43.62
CA PRO A 152 -35.47 40.54 -43.32
C PRO A 152 -34.35 40.48 -44.36
N THR A 153 -34.68 40.78 -45.63
CA THR A 153 -33.71 40.91 -46.71
C THR A 153 -33.73 42.33 -47.27
N GLY A 154 -32.56 42.89 -47.56
CA GLY A 154 -32.46 44.24 -48.13
C GLY A 154 -33.05 44.38 -49.54
N MET A 155 -33.37 43.26 -50.21
CA MET A 155 -33.97 43.26 -51.55
C MET A 155 -35.45 43.65 -51.51
N ASP A 156 -36.15 43.24 -50.45
CA ASP A 156 -37.60 43.47 -50.27
C ASP A 156 -37.89 44.81 -49.58
N GLU A 157 -36.85 45.58 -49.28
CA GLU A 157 -36.97 46.81 -48.52
C GLU A 157 -37.48 47.98 -49.39
N PRO A 158 -38.57 48.67 -48.99
CA PRO A 158 -39.10 49.82 -49.72
C PRO A 158 -38.07 50.93 -49.91
N ASP A 159 -38.12 51.63 -51.06
CA ASP A 159 -37.16 52.70 -51.42
C ASP A 159 -37.02 53.79 -50.36
N MET A 160 -38.11 54.12 -49.67
CA MET A 160 -38.12 55.11 -48.60
C MET A 160 -37.32 54.66 -47.37
N ILE A 161 -37.38 53.37 -47.00
CA ILE A 161 -36.55 52.83 -45.91
C ILE A 161 -35.09 52.76 -46.36
N ARG A 162 -34.83 52.33 -47.60
CA ARG A 162 -33.47 52.34 -48.19
C ARG A 162 -32.85 53.74 -48.19
N SER A 163 -33.62 54.76 -48.57
CA SER A 163 -33.21 56.16 -48.55
C SER A 163 -32.87 56.64 -47.14
N ALA A 164 -33.72 56.34 -46.15
CA ALA A 164 -33.45 56.67 -44.74
C ALA A 164 -32.22 55.94 -44.18
N LYS A 165 -32.00 54.67 -44.54
CA LYS A 165 -30.79 53.91 -44.18
C LYS A 165 -29.52 54.49 -44.80
N ALA A 166 -29.59 54.96 -46.05
CA ALA A 166 -28.47 55.61 -46.73
C ALA A 166 -28.11 56.94 -46.05
N GLU A 167 -29.12 57.74 -45.71
CA GLU A 167 -28.93 59.00 -44.98
C GLU A 167 -28.38 58.78 -43.57
N TYR A 168 -28.93 57.82 -42.81
CA TYR A 168 -28.39 57.36 -41.54
C TYR A 168 -26.91 56.96 -41.67
N SER A 169 -26.57 56.18 -42.69
CA SER A 169 -25.20 55.72 -42.92
C SER A 169 -24.24 56.87 -43.23
N ARG A 170 -24.68 57.86 -44.02
CA ARG A 170 -23.91 59.08 -44.32
C ARG A 170 -23.63 59.89 -43.06
N LEU A 171 -24.67 60.19 -42.28
CA LEU A 171 -24.54 61.01 -41.06
C LEU A 171 -23.69 60.28 -40.00
N ARG A 172 -23.89 58.97 -39.84
CA ARG A 172 -23.03 58.14 -38.99
C ARG A 172 -21.58 58.17 -39.46
N ALA A 173 -21.31 58.08 -40.77
CA ALA A 173 -19.94 58.16 -41.30
C ALA A 173 -19.29 59.52 -41.02
N SER A 174 -20.05 60.62 -41.15
CA SER A 174 -19.57 61.98 -40.82
C SER A 174 -19.20 62.09 -39.33
N LEU A 175 -20.11 61.69 -38.44
CA LEU A 175 -19.83 61.69 -37.00
C LEU A 175 -18.57 60.88 -36.67
N VAL A 176 -18.46 59.68 -37.23
CA VAL A 176 -17.30 58.80 -36.99
C VAL A 176 -16.00 59.44 -37.50
N ALA A 177 -16.01 60.14 -38.63
CA ALA A 177 -14.83 60.84 -39.14
C ALA A 177 -14.39 61.96 -38.18
N ASP A 178 -15.32 62.74 -37.64
CA ASP A 178 -15.04 63.80 -36.67
C ASP A 178 -14.51 63.24 -35.34
N LEU A 179 -15.12 62.15 -34.85
CA LEU A 179 -14.64 61.43 -33.66
C LEU A 179 -13.27 60.81 -33.88
N ASP A 180 -13.00 60.23 -35.05
CA ASP A 180 -11.70 59.63 -35.40
C ASP A 180 -10.61 60.72 -35.47
N ALA A 181 -10.93 61.89 -36.02
CA ALA A 181 -10.03 63.04 -36.07
C ALA A 181 -9.71 63.58 -34.66
N GLY A 182 -10.74 63.82 -33.83
CA GLY A 182 -10.55 64.28 -32.45
C GLY A 182 -9.79 63.27 -31.59
N PHE A 183 -10.06 61.97 -31.79
CA PHE A 183 -9.32 60.92 -31.10
C PHE A 183 -7.84 60.90 -31.52
N HIS A 184 -7.55 60.98 -32.82
CA HIS A 184 -6.17 60.99 -33.33
C HIS A 184 -5.41 62.24 -32.87
N GLU A 185 -6.09 63.38 -32.78
CA GLU A 185 -5.53 64.62 -32.23
C GLU A 185 -5.08 64.42 -30.77
N LEU A 186 -5.97 63.90 -29.93
CA LEU A 186 -5.71 63.70 -28.50
C LEU A 186 -4.66 62.63 -28.20
N VAL A 187 -4.65 61.52 -28.95
CA VAL A 187 -3.73 60.40 -28.68
C VAL A 187 -2.36 60.58 -29.35
N PHE A 188 -2.33 61.09 -30.58
CA PHE A 188 -1.09 61.11 -31.37
C PHE A 188 -0.57 62.51 -31.66
N SER A 189 -1.39 63.55 -31.72
CA SER A 189 -0.92 64.86 -32.21
C SER A 189 -0.27 65.72 -31.14
N GLY A 190 -0.41 65.35 -29.86
CA GLY A 190 0.36 65.93 -28.76
C GLY A 190 0.20 67.44 -28.66
N THR A 191 -1.03 67.92 -28.50
CA THR A 191 -1.30 69.30 -28.10
C THR A 191 -0.63 69.58 -26.76
N ASP A 192 0.15 70.66 -26.67
CA ASP A 192 1.01 71.03 -25.53
C ASP A 192 0.37 70.72 -24.16
N ALA A 193 0.76 69.59 -23.57
CA ALA A 193 0.16 69.00 -22.37
C ALA A 193 0.40 69.82 -21.08
N SER A 194 1.08 70.96 -21.16
CA SER A 194 1.44 71.76 -19.99
C SER A 194 0.28 72.56 -19.38
N ALA A 195 -0.89 72.61 -20.01
CA ALA A 195 -2.02 73.44 -19.55
C ALA A 195 -3.34 72.70 -19.24
N GLY A 196 -3.45 71.37 -19.34
CA GLY A 196 -4.73 70.71 -19.00
C GLY A 196 -4.83 69.20 -19.19
N CYS A 197 -4.00 68.41 -18.50
CA CYS A 197 -4.06 66.94 -18.53
C CYS A 197 -5.47 66.37 -18.18
N ALA A 198 -6.17 67.00 -17.25
CA ALA A 198 -7.54 66.60 -16.87
C ALA A 198 -8.54 66.76 -18.04
N ALA A 199 -8.47 67.87 -18.77
CA ALA A 199 -9.39 68.14 -19.89
C ALA A 199 -9.21 67.16 -21.06
N SER A 200 -7.98 66.70 -21.32
CA SER A 200 -7.73 65.68 -22.34
C SER A 200 -8.26 64.30 -21.93
N VAL A 201 -8.15 63.95 -20.64
CA VAL A 201 -8.69 62.68 -20.12
C VAL A 201 -10.21 62.68 -20.19
N GLU A 202 -10.87 63.73 -19.72
CA GLU A 202 -12.33 63.88 -19.80
C GLU A 202 -12.83 63.81 -21.25
N ARG A 203 -12.14 64.47 -22.18
CA ARG A 203 -12.49 64.43 -23.60
C ARG A 203 -12.26 63.04 -24.22
N LEU A 204 -11.23 62.31 -23.81
CA LEU A 204 -11.03 60.92 -24.24
C LEU A 204 -12.11 60.00 -23.67
N GLN A 205 -12.54 60.20 -22.42
CA GLN A 205 -13.65 59.46 -21.81
C GLN A 205 -14.94 59.70 -22.59
N GLU A 206 -15.22 60.95 -22.96
CA GLU A 206 -16.35 61.33 -23.80
C GLU A 206 -16.26 60.64 -25.16
N LEU A 207 -15.13 60.70 -25.87
CA LEU A 207 -14.98 60.00 -27.15
C LEU A 207 -15.19 58.48 -27.01
N TRP A 208 -14.68 57.86 -25.95
CA TRP A 208 -14.89 56.43 -25.70
C TRP A 208 -16.34 56.08 -25.37
N SER A 209 -17.09 56.96 -24.70
CA SER A 209 -18.53 56.77 -24.46
C SER A 209 -19.32 56.92 -25.76
N LEU A 210 -18.97 57.88 -26.62
CA LEU A 210 -19.57 58.05 -27.95
C LEU A 210 -19.33 56.85 -28.85
N TYR A 211 -18.11 56.32 -28.89
CA TYR A 211 -17.84 55.08 -29.61
C TYR A 211 -18.62 53.88 -29.06
N GLN A 212 -18.91 53.86 -27.75
CA GLN A 212 -19.73 52.80 -27.15
C GLN A 212 -21.19 52.91 -27.61
N VAL A 213 -21.78 54.11 -27.55
CA VAL A 213 -23.15 54.40 -28.02
C VAL A 213 -23.33 54.01 -29.48
N LEU A 214 -22.32 54.26 -30.32
CA LEU A 214 -22.33 53.93 -31.75
C LEU A 214 -22.02 52.46 -32.07
N GLY A 215 -21.69 51.63 -31.07
CA GLY A 215 -21.24 50.24 -31.27
C GLY A 215 -19.91 50.12 -32.00
N LEU A 216 -19.03 51.13 -31.89
CA LEU A 216 -17.76 51.24 -32.61
C LEU A 216 -16.53 51.12 -31.70
N ARG A 217 -16.69 51.12 -30.37
CA ARG A 217 -15.60 51.02 -29.39
C ARG A 217 -14.62 49.88 -29.70
N GLY A 218 -15.14 48.68 -30.00
CA GLY A 218 -14.33 47.52 -30.37
C GLY A 218 -13.47 47.73 -31.62
N ARG A 219 -14.05 48.25 -32.70
CA ARG A 219 -13.32 48.51 -33.96
C ARG A 219 -12.25 49.59 -33.78
N ARG A 220 -12.53 50.62 -32.97
CA ARG A 220 -11.55 51.68 -32.68
C ARG A 220 -10.40 51.14 -31.83
N LEU A 221 -10.69 50.31 -30.83
CA LEU A 221 -9.66 49.58 -30.07
C LEU A 221 -8.78 48.72 -30.97
N ASP A 222 -9.35 48.01 -31.95
CA ASP A 222 -8.57 47.23 -32.93
C ASP A 222 -7.62 48.13 -33.74
N ARG A 223 -8.13 49.26 -34.26
CA ARG A 223 -7.31 50.25 -34.99
C ARG A 223 -6.18 50.82 -34.13
N LEU A 224 -6.52 51.30 -32.93
CA LEU A 224 -5.54 51.83 -31.97
C LEU A 224 -4.47 50.81 -31.64
N SER A 225 -4.87 49.56 -31.32
CA SER A 225 -3.92 48.50 -31.02
C SER A 225 -3.01 48.18 -32.19
N CYS A 226 -3.53 48.20 -33.43
CA CYS A 226 -2.74 47.97 -34.64
C CYS A 226 -1.74 49.11 -34.87
N GLU A 227 -2.16 50.34 -34.65
CA GLU A 227 -1.34 51.54 -34.76
C GLU A 227 -0.22 51.53 -33.72
N VAL A 228 -0.55 51.42 -32.42
CA VAL A 228 0.41 51.30 -31.31
C VAL A 228 1.38 50.15 -31.56
N ARG A 229 0.88 49.01 -32.04
CA ARG A 229 1.75 47.86 -32.36
C ARG A 229 2.77 48.20 -33.45
N ARG A 230 2.30 48.83 -34.54
CA ARG A 230 3.14 49.14 -35.70
C ARG A 230 4.13 50.26 -35.42
N THR A 231 3.70 51.31 -34.72
CA THR A 231 4.50 52.52 -34.54
C THR A 231 5.39 52.44 -33.30
N LEU A 232 4.96 51.78 -32.23
CA LEU A 232 5.64 51.82 -30.93
C LEU A 232 6.21 50.46 -30.53
N LEU A 233 5.34 49.47 -30.41
CA LEU A 233 5.68 48.18 -29.80
C LEU A 233 6.67 47.39 -30.66
N ALA A 234 6.40 47.23 -31.96
CA ALA A 234 7.26 46.46 -32.85
C ALA A 234 8.65 47.11 -33.04
N PRO A 235 8.79 48.44 -33.24
CA PRO A 235 10.10 49.08 -33.26
C PRO A 235 10.86 48.95 -31.94
N LEU A 236 10.18 49.07 -30.80
CA LEU A 236 10.79 48.91 -29.47
C LEU A 236 11.33 47.49 -29.28
N LEU A 237 10.54 46.47 -29.60
CA LEU A 237 10.94 45.07 -29.52
C LEU A 237 12.06 44.73 -30.53
N ALA A 238 12.00 45.29 -31.73
CA ALA A 238 13.05 45.10 -32.74
C ALA A 238 14.36 45.84 -32.38
N ALA A 239 14.28 46.98 -31.70
CA ALA A 239 15.47 47.66 -31.15
C ALA A 239 16.06 46.85 -30.01
N ALA A 240 15.21 46.38 -29.09
CA ALA A 240 15.60 45.50 -28.00
C ALA A 240 16.31 44.22 -28.46
N ALA A 241 15.79 43.56 -29.50
CA ALA A 241 16.39 42.35 -30.07
C ALA A 241 17.75 42.58 -30.76
N ARG A 242 18.14 43.84 -31.02
CA ARG A 242 19.41 44.21 -31.68
C ARG A 242 20.50 44.68 -30.70
N LEU A 243 20.19 44.92 -29.43
CA LEU A 243 21.14 45.45 -28.46
C LEU A 243 22.14 44.40 -28.01
N GLY A 244 23.44 44.60 -28.23
CA GLY A 244 24.44 43.68 -27.67
C GLY A 244 24.41 43.56 -26.12
N PRO A 245 25.01 42.48 -25.56
CA PRO A 245 25.32 42.33 -24.13
C PRO A 245 25.72 43.63 -23.41
N GLY A 246 25.11 43.95 -22.27
CA GLY A 246 25.51 45.10 -21.43
C GLY A 246 25.04 46.47 -21.93
N ARG A 247 24.03 46.53 -22.79
CA ARG A 247 23.39 47.79 -23.24
C ARG A 247 21.93 47.77 -22.82
N CYS A 248 21.45 48.85 -22.21
CA CYS A 248 20.04 49.02 -21.85
C CYS A 248 19.37 50.08 -22.73
N LEU A 249 18.09 49.86 -23.05
CA LEU A 249 17.26 50.90 -23.64
C LEU A 249 16.92 51.91 -22.53
N ARG A 250 17.63 53.03 -22.51
CA ARG A 250 17.26 54.13 -21.63
C ARG A 250 16.41 55.13 -22.38
N ARG A 251 15.27 55.51 -21.79
CA ARG A 251 14.49 56.63 -22.29
C ARG A 251 15.37 57.87 -22.21
N LEU A 252 15.70 58.46 -23.35
CA LEU A 252 16.42 59.72 -23.42
C LEU A 252 15.51 60.77 -22.75
N LYS A 253 15.74 61.05 -21.46
CA LYS A 253 15.20 62.24 -20.81
C LYS A 253 15.84 63.41 -21.54
N GLN A 254 15.19 63.89 -22.59
CA GLN A 254 15.54 65.19 -23.15
C GLN A 254 15.43 66.17 -21.99
N SER A 255 16.55 66.80 -21.64
CA SER A 255 16.54 68.01 -20.83
C SER A 255 15.49 68.95 -21.44
N PRO A 256 14.59 69.54 -20.64
CA PRO A 256 13.53 70.39 -21.17
C PRO A 256 14.17 71.65 -21.76
N GLY A 257 14.55 71.58 -23.04
CA GLY A 257 14.82 72.76 -23.84
C GLY A 257 13.51 73.54 -23.96
N PRO A 258 13.48 74.85 -23.67
CA PRO A 258 12.26 75.65 -23.74
C PRO A 258 11.88 75.83 -25.21
N GLY A 259 10.98 74.98 -25.71
CA GLY A 259 10.37 75.15 -27.02
C GLY A 259 10.07 73.84 -27.74
N ARG A 260 8.80 73.42 -27.64
CA ARG A 260 8.08 72.36 -28.40
C ARG A 260 8.06 70.94 -27.80
N PRO A 261 7.08 70.66 -26.92
CA PRO A 261 6.68 69.30 -26.55
C PRO A 261 5.51 68.79 -27.40
N GLY A 262 5.79 68.17 -28.56
CA GLY A 262 4.81 67.36 -29.28
C GLY A 262 4.92 65.88 -28.89
N PHE A 263 3.89 65.33 -28.25
CA PHE A 263 3.80 63.92 -27.79
C PHE A 263 4.13 62.90 -28.93
N ALA A 264 3.74 63.20 -30.18
CA ALA A 264 4.04 62.40 -31.37
C ALA A 264 5.54 62.25 -31.66
N ARG A 265 6.35 63.29 -31.38
CA ARG A 265 7.79 63.29 -31.68
C ARG A 265 8.62 62.71 -30.54
N GLY A 266 8.10 62.67 -29.31
CA GLY A 266 8.74 61.95 -28.19
C GLY A 266 8.66 60.43 -28.33
N VAL A 267 7.64 59.95 -29.05
CA VAL A 267 7.34 58.54 -29.22
C VAL A 267 7.85 57.99 -30.58
N LEU A 268 7.82 58.79 -31.66
CA LEU A 268 8.58 58.47 -32.88
C LEU A 268 10.06 58.90 -32.79
N GLY A 269 10.41 59.65 -31.75
CA GLY A 269 11.77 60.04 -31.38
C GLY A 269 12.23 59.38 -30.08
N PHE A 270 11.79 58.15 -29.81
CA PHE A 270 12.52 57.24 -28.93
C PHE A 270 13.87 56.91 -29.58
N ALA A 271 14.79 57.88 -29.61
CA ALA A 271 16.20 57.56 -29.68
C ALA A 271 16.51 56.88 -28.35
N TRP A 272 16.51 55.55 -28.36
CA TRP A 272 17.05 54.80 -27.25
C TRP A 272 18.57 54.85 -27.42
N GLU A 273 19.24 55.62 -26.57
CA GLU A 273 20.69 55.65 -26.57
C GLU A 273 21.22 54.37 -25.93
N GLU A 274 22.17 53.73 -26.61
CA GLU A 274 22.92 52.61 -26.07
C GLU A 274 23.82 53.13 -24.94
N ALA A 275 23.33 53.05 -23.71
CA ALA A 275 24.15 53.40 -22.55
C ALA A 275 25.09 52.23 -22.22
N PRO A 276 26.43 52.42 -22.21
CA PRO A 276 27.34 51.40 -21.71
C PRO A 276 27.14 51.26 -20.19
N THR A 277 26.75 50.08 -19.73
CA THR A 277 26.77 49.78 -18.29
C THR A 277 28.22 49.74 -17.82
N LYS A 278 28.58 50.62 -16.87
CA LYS A 278 29.91 50.59 -16.23
C LYS A 278 30.04 49.25 -15.49
N ALA A 279 30.91 48.38 -15.99
CA ALA A 279 31.20 47.02 -15.54
C ALA A 279 30.17 45.94 -15.96
N ALA A 280 30.34 45.40 -17.16
CA ALA A 280 29.73 44.12 -17.55
C ALA A 280 30.83 43.17 -18.03
N SER A 281 30.90 41.97 -17.45
CA SER A 281 31.75 40.89 -17.93
C SER A 281 31.24 40.41 -19.29
N ALA A 282 32.16 40.02 -20.18
CA ALA A 282 31.92 39.81 -21.61
C ALA A 282 30.99 38.62 -21.98
N SER A 283 30.26 38.01 -21.03
CA SER A 283 29.40 36.84 -21.29
C SER A 283 27.89 37.03 -21.06
N ALA A 284 27.43 38.23 -20.70
CA ALA A 284 26.01 38.46 -20.38
C ALA A 284 25.13 38.63 -21.64
N ARG A 285 24.54 37.54 -22.15
CA ARG A 285 23.49 37.64 -23.19
C ARG A 285 22.29 38.47 -22.67
N HIS A 286 21.59 39.12 -23.61
CA HIS A 286 20.45 40.04 -23.45
C HIS A 286 19.53 39.71 -22.26
N SER A 287 19.67 40.43 -21.13
CA SER A 287 18.78 40.24 -19.98
C SER A 287 17.44 40.96 -20.20
N GLY A 288 16.33 40.30 -19.83
CA GLY A 288 14.99 40.88 -19.90
C GLY A 288 14.85 42.21 -19.13
N GLU A 289 15.71 42.46 -18.14
CA GLU A 289 15.78 43.72 -17.39
C GLU A 289 15.95 44.97 -18.27
N THR A 290 16.50 44.81 -19.47
CA THR A 290 16.73 45.93 -20.40
C THR A 290 15.49 46.33 -21.20
N VAL A 291 14.47 45.46 -21.30
CA VAL A 291 13.32 45.63 -22.21
C VAL A 291 12.00 45.70 -21.44
N LEU A 292 11.90 44.99 -20.31
CA LEU A 292 10.69 44.95 -19.51
C LEU A 292 10.31 46.33 -18.94
N PRO A 293 11.22 47.18 -18.42
CA PRO A 293 10.84 48.50 -17.92
C PRO A 293 10.30 49.45 -19.01
N PRO A 294 10.94 49.59 -20.20
CA PRO A 294 10.37 50.35 -21.32
C PRO A 294 8.99 49.85 -21.78
N LEU A 295 8.77 48.53 -21.80
CA LEU A 295 7.46 47.96 -22.12
C LEU A 295 6.43 48.28 -21.05
N LEU A 296 6.82 48.24 -19.78
CA LEU A 296 5.94 48.56 -18.66
C LEU A 296 5.54 50.04 -18.73
N GLU A 297 6.50 50.95 -18.95
CA GLU A 297 6.21 52.37 -19.18
C GLU A 297 5.25 52.58 -20.34
N LEU A 298 5.46 51.89 -21.48
CA LEU A 298 4.58 51.97 -22.64
C LEU A 298 3.14 51.51 -22.31
N PHE A 299 3.00 50.45 -21.52
CA PHE A 299 1.70 49.94 -21.11
C PHE A 299 1.05 50.79 -20.02
N GLU A 300 1.81 51.39 -19.11
CA GLU A 300 1.29 52.39 -18.16
C GLU A 300 0.80 53.64 -18.90
N GLU A 301 1.48 54.08 -19.96
CA GLU A 301 1.03 55.20 -20.80
C GLU A 301 -0.29 54.89 -21.53
N ALA A 302 -0.57 53.60 -21.81
CA ALA A 302 -1.81 53.17 -22.42
C ALA A 302 -3.04 53.44 -21.52
N TRP A 303 -2.85 53.66 -20.21
CA TRP A 303 -3.89 54.11 -19.29
C TRP A 303 -4.43 55.47 -19.68
N HIS A 304 -3.55 56.38 -20.10
CA HIS A 304 -3.93 57.70 -20.57
C HIS A 304 -4.68 57.62 -21.91
N TRP A 305 -4.27 56.75 -22.84
CA TRP A 305 -5.02 56.53 -24.09
C TRP A 305 -6.40 55.92 -23.88
N ALA A 306 -6.56 55.15 -22.81
CA ALA A 306 -7.85 54.61 -22.39
C ALA A 306 -8.76 55.67 -21.75
N GLY A 307 -8.28 56.90 -21.55
CA GLY A 307 -9.00 57.94 -20.81
C GLY A 307 -9.27 57.53 -19.37
N GLU A 308 -8.38 56.74 -18.76
CA GLU A 308 -8.57 56.19 -17.42
C GLU A 308 -9.83 55.32 -17.24
N LEU A 309 -10.39 54.78 -18.34
CA LEU A 309 -11.49 53.82 -18.31
C LEU A 309 -10.95 52.39 -18.17
N PRO A 310 -11.19 51.68 -17.05
CA PRO A 310 -10.66 50.34 -16.82
C PRO A 310 -11.03 49.34 -17.93
N GLU A 311 -12.27 49.39 -18.45
CA GLU A 311 -12.68 48.44 -19.48
C GLU A 311 -11.98 48.66 -20.83
N VAL A 312 -11.64 49.91 -21.16
CA VAL A 312 -10.91 50.26 -22.39
C VAL A 312 -9.45 49.86 -22.24
N TYR A 313 -8.86 50.10 -21.06
CA TYR A 313 -7.49 49.72 -20.74
C TYR A 313 -7.28 48.19 -20.81
N ALA A 314 -8.16 47.41 -20.18
CA ALA A 314 -8.13 45.96 -20.23
C ALA A 314 -8.32 45.43 -21.68
N ALA A 315 -9.24 46.05 -22.44
CA ALA A 315 -9.47 45.67 -23.83
C ALA A 315 -8.29 45.98 -24.75
N LEU A 316 -7.54 47.05 -24.47
CA LEU A 316 -6.31 47.39 -25.17
C LEU A 316 -5.17 46.42 -24.81
N GLY A 317 -5.03 46.09 -23.52
CA GLY A 317 -4.03 45.13 -23.07
C GLY A 317 -4.23 43.74 -23.64
N SER A 318 -5.46 43.22 -23.73
CA SER A 318 -5.74 41.93 -24.38
C SER A 318 -5.27 41.83 -25.84
N ARG A 319 -5.18 42.98 -26.55
CA ARG A 319 -4.74 43.05 -27.96
C ARG A 319 -3.22 43.24 -28.10
N LEU A 320 -2.64 44.08 -27.25
CA LEU A 320 -1.22 44.43 -27.30
C LEU A 320 -0.34 43.37 -26.64
N TYR A 321 -0.77 42.87 -25.47
CA TYR A 321 0.01 41.96 -24.65
C TYR A 321 0.29 40.63 -25.36
N ALA A 322 -0.69 40.06 -26.06
CA ALA A 322 -0.50 38.81 -26.82
C ALA A 322 0.57 38.92 -27.93
N HIS A 323 0.81 40.12 -28.46
CA HIS A 323 1.91 40.36 -29.41
C HIS A 323 3.23 40.53 -28.68
N ALA A 324 3.27 41.36 -27.62
CA ALA A 324 4.46 41.58 -26.81
C ALA A 324 4.98 40.27 -26.20
N ALA A 325 4.12 39.47 -25.57
CA ALA A 325 4.46 38.18 -25.00
C ALA A 325 5.04 37.22 -26.05
N ARG A 326 4.44 37.13 -27.25
CA ARG A 326 4.99 36.29 -28.34
C ARG A 326 6.38 36.70 -28.78
N GLN A 327 6.63 38.01 -28.89
CA GLN A 327 7.93 38.54 -29.29
C GLN A 327 8.98 38.41 -28.18
N LEU A 328 8.57 38.61 -26.93
CA LEU A 328 9.42 38.36 -25.76
C LEU A 328 9.85 36.89 -25.73
N LEU A 329 8.92 35.97 -25.93
CA LEU A 329 9.19 34.53 -25.97
C LEU A 329 10.04 34.08 -27.17
N SER A 330 9.97 34.77 -28.31
CA SER A 330 10.71 34.37 -29.52
C SER A 330 12.13 34.92 -29.59
N HIS A 331 12.42 36.02 -28.88
CA HIS A 331 13.69 36.75 -29.03
C HIS A 331 14.53 36.85 -27.77
N PHE A 332 13.99 36.53 -26.59
CA PHE A 332 14.70 36.67 -25.33
C PHE A 332 14.82 35.31 -24.65
N GLU A 333 16.06 34.82 -24.53
CA GLU A 333 16.38 33.66 -23.71
C GLU A 333 16.20 34.07 -22.23
N VAL A 334 15.33 33.37 -21.49
CA VAL A 334 15.05 33.59 -20.05
C VAL A 334 16.26 33.23 -19.15
N TYR A 335 17.41 32.91 -19.74
CA TYR A 335 18.43 32.07 -19.14
C TYR A 335 19.51 32.89 -18.42
N ASP A 336 19.36 33.00 -17.09
CA ASP A 336 20.32 32.47 -16.09
C ASP A 336 20.61 33.38 -14.89
N LEU A 337 20.35 34.69 -14.96
CA LEU A 337 20.70 35.58 -13.84
C LEU A 337 19.65 35.67 -12.73
N ASP A 338 18.36 35.55 -13.07
CA ASP A 338 17.25 35.78 -12.09
C ASP A 338 16.08 34.78 -12.25
N GLU A 339 16.33 33.63 -12.89
CA GLU A 339 15.36 32.52 -13.00
C GLU A 339 13.98 32.90 -13.59
N GLY A 340 13.91 34.01 -14.33
CA GLY A 340 12.67 34.53 -14.90
C GLY A 340 11.82 35.41 -13.95
N ARG A 341 12.28 35.71 -12.72
CA ARG A 341 11.53 36.56 -11.77
C ARG A 341 11.16 37.92 -12.33
N ALA A 342 12.07 38.59 -13.04
CA ALA A 342 11.77 39.86 -13.70
C ALA A 342 10.59 39.77 -14.69
N ILE A 343 10.46 38.65 -15.41
CA ILE A 343 9.34 38.40 -16.34
C ILE A 343 8.04 38.15 -15.55
N GLU A 344 8.12 37.38 -14.47
CA GLU A 344 6.96 37.13 -13.60
C GLU A 344 6.47 38.40 -12.91
N GLU A 345 7.38 39.26 -12.42
CA GLU A 345 7.08 40.56 -11.82
C GLU A 345 6.44 41.50 -12.85
N PHE A 346 7.00 41.55 -14.07
CA PHE A 346 6.43 42.33 -15.17
C PHE A 346 4.98 41.93 -15.45
N GLU A 347 4.70 40.64 -15.62
CA GLU A 347 3.33 40.16 -15.87
C GLU A 347 2.41 40.38 -14.67
N THR A 348 2.90 40.19 -13.44
CA THR A 348 2.15 40.47 -12.19
C THR A 348 1.78 41.94 -12.07
N ARG A 349 2.68 42.87 -12.43
CA ARG A 349 2.40 44.31 -12.46
C ARG A 349 1.34 44.67 -13.50
N LEU A 350 1.36 44.05 -14.68
CA LEU A 350 0.31 44.26 -15.69
C LEU A 350 -1.06 43.73 -15.21
N GLN A 351 -1.07 42.60 -14.49
CA GLN A 351 -2.28 42.05 -13.88
C GLN A 351 -2.81 42.94 -12.75
N SER A 352 -1.96 43.43 -11.85
CA SER A 352 -2.38 44.27 -10.72
C SER A 352 -2.92 45.64 -11.16
N ARG A 353 -2.47 46.13 -12.31
CA ARG A 353 -3.00 47.35 -12.96
C ARG A 353 -4.26 47.10 -13.79
N GLY A 354 -4.69 45.85 -13.98
CA GLY A 354 -5.85 45.49 -14.81
C GLY A 354 -5.61 45.62 -16.33
N PHE A 355 -4.36 45.70 -16.78
CA PHE A 355 -4.04 45.74 -18.22
C PHE A 355 -4.33 44.40 -18.89
N ILE A 356 -3.98 43.32 -18.20
CA ILE A 356 -4.30 41.94 -18.59
C ILE A 356 -5.10 41.27 -17.48
N ARG A 357 -5.86 40.23 -17.83
CA ARG A 357 -6.64 39.49 -16.84
C ARG A 357 -5.71 38.63 -15.98
N ALA A 358 -6.09 38.37 -14.73
CA ALA A 358 -5.35 37.43 -13.86
C ALA A 358 -5.22 36.01 -14.45
N SER A 359 -6.10 35.62 -15.38
CA SER A 359 -6.02 34.34 -16.11
C SER A 359 -5.04 34.35 -17.29
N GLU A 360 -4.62 35.52 -17.75
CA GLU A 360 -3.67 35.70 -18.85
C GLU A 360 -2.26 35.73 -18.28
N SER A 361 -1.63 34.55 -18.21
CA SER A 361 -0.27 34.35 -17.70
C SER A 361 0.69 33.61 -18.66
N PRO A 362 0.72 33.91 -19.98
CA PRO A 362 1.58 33.21 -20.92
C PRO A 362 3.08 33.31 -20.58
N LEU A 363 3.57 34.40 -19.99
CA LEU A 363 4.98 34.56 -19.68
C LEU A 363 5.38 33.79 -18.41
N GLN A 364 4.65 33.94 -17.32
CA GLN A 364 4.79 33.13 -16.10
C GLN A 364 4.64 31.64 -16.42
N ARG A 365 3.68 31.26 -17.27
CA ARG A 365 3.54 29.85 -17.72
C ARG A 365 4.78 29.37 -18.44
N HIS A 366 5.39 30.19 -19.28
CA HIS A 366 6.63 29.83 -19.95
C HIS A 366 7.81 29.73 -18.99
N VAL A 367 7.98 30.68 -18.07
CA VAL A 367 9.00 30.64 -17.01
C VAL A 367 8.87 29.35 -16.21
N ARG A 368 7.65 29.00 -15.78
CA ARG A 368 7.36 27.74 -15.07
C ARG A 368 7.64 26.49 -15.92
N GLN A 369 7.37 26.52 -17.22
CA GLN A 369 7.70 25.41 -18.13
C GLN A 369 9.21 25.23 -18.28
N LEU A 370 9.97 26.34 -18.34
CA LEU A 370 11.42 26.29 -18.43
C LEU A 370 12.06 25.85 -17.10
N SER A 371 11.58 26.34 -15.96
CA SER A 371 12.04 25.87 -14.64
C SER A 371 11.76 24.39 -14.49
N PHE A 372 10.54 23.94 -14.81
CA PHE A 372 10.17 22.54 -14.82
C PHE A 372 11.07 21.69 -15.72
N ALA A 373 11.40 22.16 -16.93
CA ALA A 373 12.29 21.46 -17.84
C ALA A 373 13.74 21.38 -17.32
N LYS A 374 14.25 22.44 -16.69
CA LYS A 374 15.57 22.45 -16.04
C LYS A 374 15.61 21.48 -14.86
N ASP A 375 14.57 21.48 -14.02
CA ASP A 375 14.44 20.57 -12.90
C ASP A 375 14.30 19.12 -13.36
N GLU A 376 13.54 18.85 -14.43
CA GLU A 376 13.45 17.51 -15.01
C GLU A 376 14.78 17.05 -15.59
N ALA A 377 15.54 17.92 -16.27
CA ALA A 377 16.88 17.60 -16.76
C ALA A 377 17.86 17.31 -15.60
N ARG A 378 17.79 18.08 -14.51
CA ARG A 378 18.56 17.84 -13.29
C ARG A 378 18.18 16.50 -12.65
N ARG A 379 16.88 16.19 -12.52
CA ARG A 379 16.38 14.90 -12.04
C ARG A 379 16.89 13.75 -12.88
N ALA A 380 16.79 13.86 -14.20
CA ALA A 380 17.30 12.86 -15.13
C ALA A 380 18.82 12.65 -14.97
N SER A 381 19.60 13.71 -14.82
CA SER A 381 21.04 13.65 -14.56
C SER A 381 21.35 12.92 -13.24
N ILE A 382 20.63 13.25 -12.16
CA ILE A 382 20.76 12.59 -10.86
C ILE A 382 20.43 11.09 -10.96
N LEU A 383 19.35 10.73 -11.65
CA LEU A 383 18.96 9.33 -11.84
C LEU A 383 19.99 8.54 -12.67
N VAL A 384 20.55 9.15 -13.72
CA VAL A 384 21.63 8.54 -14.51
C VAL A 384 22.88 8.32 -13.66
N GLN A 385 23.26 9.30 -12.84
CA GLN A 385 24.41 9.19 -11.94
C GLN A 385 24.19 8.12 -10.87
N ALA A 386 23.02 8.08 -10.24
CA ALA A 386 22.64 7.07 -9.26
C ALA A 386 22.65 5.67 -9.87
N LYS A 387 22.14 5.51 -11.10
CA LYS A 387 22.19 4.24 -11.83
C LYS A 387 23.63 3.77 -12.01
N ALA A 388 24.52 4.65 -12.45
CA ALA A 388 25.94 4.33 -12.62
C ALA A 388 26.61 3.90 -11.31
N TRP A 389 26.28 4.54 -10.18
CA TRP A 389 26.76 4.10 -8.87
C TRP A 389 26.23 2.71 -8.48
N LEU A 390 24.94 2.46 -8.68
CA LEU A 390 24.30 1.20 -8.30
C LEU A 390 24.81 0.01 -9.12
N GLN A 391 25.17 0.25 -10.38
CA GLN A 391 25.78 -0.72 -11.30
C GLN A 391 27.26 -0.97 -11.01
N ALA A 392 27.95 -0.06 -10.31
CA ALA A 392 29.33 -0.28 -9.93
C ALA A 392 29.41 -1.34 -8.81
N GLU A 393 30.19 -2.38 -9.04
CA GLU A 393 30.64 -3.28 -7.98
C GLU A 393 31.61 -2.52 -7.07
N SER A 394 31.30 -2.48 -5.78
CA SER A 394 32.20 -1.93 -4.77
C SER A 394 32.29 -2.92 -3.63
N ALA A 395 33.52 -3.35 -3.33
CA ALA A 395 33.83 -4.16 -2.16
C ALA A 395 33.96 -3.31 -0.88
N ASP A 396 33.87 -1.97 -1.00
CA ASP A 396 34.07 -1.05 0.10
C ASP A 396 32.84 -1.03 1.00
N LEU A 397 33.03 -1.57 2.20
CA LEU A 397 32.03 -1.61 3.26
C LEU A 397 32.32 -0.53 4.29
N VAL A 398 31.30 0.23 4.64
CA VAL A 398 31.36 1.30 5.63
C VAL A 398 30.51 0.89 6.82
N SER A 399 31.11 0.90 8.02
CA SER A 399 30.36 0.68 9.26
C SER A 399 29.40 1.83 9.49
N VAL A 400 28.14 1.51 9.75
CA VAL A 400 27.11 2.48 10.14
C VAL A 400 26.51 2.01 11.45
N ASP A 401 26.54 2.90 12.43
CA ASP A 401 25.87 2.81 13.71
C ASP A 401 25.14 4.14 13.98
N ASP A 402 24.48 4.30 15.12
CA ASP A 402 23.77 5.54 15.46
C ASP A 402 24.68 6.79 15.40
N ALA A 403 25.98 6.66 15.70
CA ALA A 403 26.93 7.77 15.70
C ALA A 403 27.37 8.12 14.27
N ALA A 404 27.80 7.14 13.48
CA ALA A 404 28.18 7.34 12.08
C ALA A 404 26.98 7.76 11.22
N PHE A 405 25.78 7.30 11.57
CA PHE A 405 24.54 7.77 10.96
C PHE A 405 24.30 9.25 11.29
N HIS A 406 24.66 9.70 12.49
CA HIS A 406 24.64 11.11 12.83
C HIS A 406 25.50 11.91 11.86
N ASP A 407 26.75 11.50 11.61
CA ASP A 407 27.67 12.17 10.67
C ASP A 407 27.12 12.22 9.24
N VAL A 408 26.53 11.12 8.75
CA VAL A 408 25.90 11.09 7.41
C VAL A 408 24.71 12.05 7.35
N THR A 409 24.01 12.22 8.47
CA THR A 409 22.90 13.15 8.58
C THR A 409 23.29 14.56 9.05
N GLU A 410 24.54 14.78 9.45
CA GLU A 410 25.06 16.08 9.91
C GLU A 410 25.05 17.10 8.78
N LEU A 411 25.12 16.64 7.52
CA LEU A 411 24.82 17.43 6.31
C LEU A 411 23.46 18.16 6.38
N LEU A 412 22.51 17.64 7.17
CA LEU A 412 21.19 18.24 7.41
C LEU A 412 21.12 19.11 8.67
N GLN A 413 22.11 19.07 9.56
CA GLN A 413 22.06 19.73 10.87
C GLN A 413 22.60 21.16 10.90
N SER A 414 23.27 21.61 9.84
CA SER A 414 24.11 22.81 9.97
C SER A 414 23.37 24.12 10.29
N GLU A 415 22.04 24.26 10.15
CA GLU A 415 21.39 25.58 10.31
C GLU A 415 19.98 25.65 10.91
N VAL A 416 19.29 24.52 11.20
CA VAL A 416 17.89 24.57 11.69
C VAL A 416 17.80 24.11 13.15
N PRO A 417 17.39 24.97 14.11
CA PRO A 417 17.17 24.56 15.49
C PRO A 417 16.05 23.52 15.54
N SER A 418 16.39 22.27 15.86
CA SER A 418 15.42 21.18 15.90
C SER A 418 14.45 21.38 17.08
N PRO A 419 13.13 21.19 16.88
CA PRO A 419 12.21 21.11 18.01
C PRO A 419 12.62 19.94 18.94
N PRO A 420 12.37 20.05 20.26
CA PRO A 420 12.66 18.98 21.20
C PRO A 420 11.88 17.72 20.80
N LYS A 421 12.59 16.69 20.35
CA LYS A 421 11.99 15.42 19.93
C LYS A 421 11.52 14.63 21.17
N PRO A 422 10.38 13.92 21.10
CA PRO A 422 9.98 13.02 22.16
C PRO A 422 11.06 11.94 22.36
N PRO A 423 11.60 11.76 23.58
CA PRO A 423 12.74 10.88 23.84
C PRO A 423 12.45 9.39 23.55
N GLU A 424 11.17 9.00 23.50
CA GLU A 424 10.76 7.63 23.20
C GLU A 424 10.98 7.27 21.73
N LEU A 425 10.66 8.17 20.79
CA LEU A 425 10.78 7.90 19.36
C LEU A 425 12.25 7.77 18.91
N GLN A 426 13.16 8.51 19.57
CA GLN A 426 14.60 8.39 19.33
C GLN A 426 15.17 7.02 19.73
N LYS A 427 14.54 6.33 20.70
CA LYS A 427 15.00 5.00 21.11
C LYS A 427 14.51 3.92 20.15
N SER A 428 13.29 4.05 19.63
CA SER A 428 12.69 3.06 18.72
C SER A 428 13.27 3.10 17.30
N LEU A 429 13.88 4.22 16.90
CA LEU A 429 14.43 4.41 15.55
C LEU A 429 15.95 4.22 15.45
N ARG A 430 16.58 3.61 16.46
CA ARG A 430 18.03 3.34 16.45
C ARG A 430 18.41 2.43 15.30
N LEU A 431 19.43 2.83 14.56
CA LEU A 431 20.00 2.03 13.50
C LEU A 431 20.92 0.98 14.15
N PRO A 432 20.63 -0.32 14.00
CA PRO A 432 21.53 -1.33 14.52
C PRO A 432 22.87 -1.26 13.81
N SER A 433 23.96 -1.48 14.56
CA SER A 433 25.31 -1.49 13.98
C SER A 433 25.42 -2.55 12.89
N MET A 434 25.81 -2.12 11.69
CA MET A 434 25.95 -2.96 10.50
C MET A 434 27.00 -2.35 9.56
N LYS A 435 27.37 -3.07 8.49
CA LYS A 435 28.17 -2.48 7.40
C LYS A 435 27.36 -2.43 6.12
N VAL A 436 27.35 -1.26 5.49
CA VAL A 436 26.65 -1.00 4.23
C VAL A 436 27.65 -0.74 3.12
N SER A 437 27.21 -0.85 1.87
CA SER A 437 28.03 -0.51 0.72
C SER A 437 28.27 1.00 0.63
N SER A 438 29.47 1.39 0.21
CA SER A 438 29.80 2.79 -0.06
C SER A 438 28.88 3.42 -1.13
N VAL A 439 28.37 2.59 -2.05
CA VAL A 439 27.40 2.94 -3.10
C VAL A 439 26.08 3.40 -2.48
N LEU A 440 25.55 2.67 -1.49
CA LEU A 440 24.35 3.10 -0.77
C LEU A 440 24.57 4.45 -0.12
N LEU A 441 25.69 4.68 0.58
CA LEU A 441 25.93 5.96 1.24
C LEU A 441 25.96 7.15 0.27
N ARG A 442 26.43 6.95 -0.97
CA ARG A 442 26.33 7.98 -2.02
C ARG A 442 24.88 8.24 -2.43
N LEU A 443 24.08 7.18 -2.60
CA LEU A 443 22.65 7.30 -2.89
C LEU A 443 21.91 8.03 -1.75
N VAL A 444 22.19 7.66 -0.50
CA VAL A 444 21.62 8.29 0.69
C VAL A 444 21.98 9.76 0.76
N ARG A 445 23.26 10.12 0.56
CA ARG A 445 23.66 11.54 0.50
C ARG A 445 22.93 12.30 -0.59
N CYS A 446 22.70 11.68 -1.75
CA CYS A 446 21.94 12.28 -2.84
C CYS A 446 20.45 12.49 -2.48
N ILE A 447 19.82 11.50 -1.82
CA ILE A 447 18.47 11.61 -1.27
C ILE A 447 18.40 12.78 -0.28
N LEU A 448 19.29 12.79 0.72
CA LEU A 448 19.30 13.81 1.77
C LEU A 448 19.58 15.21 1.20
N SER A 449 20.50 15.35 0.23
CA SER A 449 20.75 16.64 -0.42
C SER A 449 19.57 17.14 -1.24
N SER A 450 18.82 16.24 -1.87
CA SER A 450 17.63 16.60 -2.65
C SER A 450 16.51 17.07 -1.71
N VAL A 451 16.28 16.35 -0.61
CA VAL A 451 15.31 16.74 0.42
C VAL A 451 15.68 18.09 1.05
N LYS A 452 16.97 18.31 1.35
CA LYS A 452 17.45 19.61 1.86
C LYS A 452 17.17 20.75 0.87
N ALA A 453 17.48 20.57 -0.42
CA ALA A 453 17.21 21.58 -1.43
C ALA A 453 15.72 21.94 -1.54
N ALA A 454 14.83 20.96 -1.42
CA ALA A 454 13.40 21.20 -1.41
C ALA A 454 12.94 21.99 -0.18
N TRP A 455 13.50 21.64 0.98
CA TRP A 455 13.21 22.30 2.24
C TRP A 455 13.68 23.76 2.26
N ASP A 456 14.87 24.03 1.72
CA ASP A 456 15.44 25.37 1.59
C ASP A 456 14.68 26.24 0.56
N GLY A 457 13.57 25.73 -0.01
CA GLY A 457 12.75 26.41 -1.01
C GLY A 457 13.38 26.48 -2.39
N GLN A 458 14.50 25.77 -2.61
CA GLN A 458 15.19 25.74 -3.91
C GLN A 458 14.51 24.79 -4.90
N GLN A 459 13.65 23.88 -4.44
CA GLN A 459 12.89 22.94 -5.27
C GLN A 459 11.48 22.72 -4.72
N GLU A 460 10.54 22.41 -5.60
CA GLU A 460 9.20 22.02 -5.17
C GLU A 460 9.24 20.68 -4.40
N ALA A 461 8.74 20.68 -3.15
CA ALA A 461 8.74 19.51 -2.27
C ALA A 461 8.15 18.25 -2.93
N LYS A 462 7.05 18.41 -3.68
CA LYS A 462 6.39 17.31 -4.40
C LYS A 462 7.33 16.65 -5.41
N GLU A 463 8.08 17.43 -6.17
CA GLU A 463 8.96 16.92 -7.21
C GLU A 463 10.21 16.23 -6.63
N THR A 464 10.72 16.75 -5.52
CA THR A 464 11.82 16.13 -4.79
C THR A 464 11.40 14.78 -4.20
N LEU A 465 10.19 14.68 -3.63
CA LEU A 465 9.68 13.40 -3.13
C LEU A 465 9.53 12.37 -4.26
N GLU A 466 9.08 12.79 -5.44
CA GLU A 466 9.04 11.94 -6.64
C GLU A 466 10.45 11.50 -7.06
N LEU A 467 11.46 12.38 -7.00
CA LEU A 467 12.86 12.01 -7.25
C LEU A 467 13.36 10.98 -6.22
N VAL A 468 13.10 11.17 -4.92
CA VAL A 468 13.48 10.22 -3.86
C VAL A 468 12.83 8.85 -4.09
N ARG A 469 11.55 8.83 -4.47
CA ARG A 469 10.83 7.60 -4.84
C ARG A 469 11.49 6.89 -6.01
N ARG A 470 11.80 7.62 -7.09
CA ARG A 470 12.51 7.06 -8.26
C ARG A 470 13.90 6.54 -7.92
N LEU A 471 14.64 7.21 -7.03
CA LEU A 471 15.94 6.76 -6.55
C LEU A 471 15.85 5.45 -5.75
N CYS A 472 14.85 5.32 -4.88
CA CYS A 472 14.60 4.08 -4.12
C CYS A 472 14.15 2.93 -5.02
N MET A 473 13.26 3.22 -5.99
CA MET A 473 12.87 2.23 -7.01
C MET A 473 14.05 1.80 -7.87
N LEU A 474 14.91 2.74 -8.28
CA LEU A 474 16.10 2.43 -9.04
C LEU A 474 17.06 1.53 -8.24
N PHE A 475 17.23 1.77 -6.94
CA PHE A 475 17.96 0.88 -6.03
C PHE A 475 17.33 -0.53 -6.02
N ALA A 476 16.01 -0.61 -5.81
CA ALA A 476 15.27 -1.87 -5.76
C ALA A 476 15.37 -2.68 -7.06
N LEU A 477 15.38 -2.00 -8.21
CA LEU A 477 15.46 -2.65 -9.53
C LEU A 477 16.88 -3.04 -9.92
N VAL A 478 17.87 -2.20 -9.64
CA VAL A 478 19.24 -2.41 -10.16
C VAL A 478 20.04 -3.31 -9.22
N ARG A 479 19.98 -3.05 -7.91
CA ARG A 479 20.93 -3.65 -6.97
C ARG A 479 20.82 -5.18 -6.86
N PRO A 480 19.62 -5.79 -6.85
CA PRO A 480 19.49 -7.25 -6.80
C PRO A 480 20.04 -8.01 -8.00
N HIS A 481 20.17 -7.35 -9.16
CA HIS A 481 20.61 -8.00 -10.40
C HIS A 481 22.11 -7.86 -10.66
N VAL A 482 22.74 -6.82 -10.11
CA VAL A 482 24.20 -6.65 -10.20
C VAL A 482 24.91 -7.75 -9.42
N HIS A 483 24.33 -8.19 -8.31
CA HIS A 483 24.90 -9.21 -7.45
C HIS A 483 24.18 -10.54 -7.66
N GLN A 484 24.91 -11.64 -7.79
CA GLN A 484 24.32 -12.99 -7.75
C GLN A 484 23.90 -13.33 -6.31
N LEU A 485 22.95 -12.56 -5.76
CA LEU A 485 22.61 -12.53 -4.33
C LEU A 485 22.25 -13.89 -3.75
N LYS A 486 21.76 -14.84 -4.57
CA LYS A 486 21.44 -16.18 -4.09
C LYS A 486 22.67 -17.01 -3.71
N VAL A 487 23.81 -16.77 -4.36
CA VAL A 487 25.00 -17.63 -4.25
C VAL A 487 26.00 -17.08 -3.23
N ASP A 488 26.25 -15.77 -3.25
CA ASP A 488 27.24 -15.14 -2.39
C ASP A 488 26.58 -14.58 -1.10
N ALA A 489 26.84 -15.25 0.02
CA ALA A 489 26.33 -14.87 1.33
C ALA A 489 26.76 -13.46 1.76
N LYS A 490 27.99 -13.05 1.44
CA LYS A 490 28.51 -11.72 1.79
C LYS A 490 27.77 -10.65 1.01
N LEU A 491 27.66 -10.79 -0.31
CA LEU A 491 26.95 -9.80 -1.14
C LEU A 491 25.46 -9.73 -0.77
N CYS A 492 24.83 -10.85 -0.46
CA CYS A 492 23.45 -10.88 0.02
C CYS A 492 23.27 -10.19 1.36
N SER A 493 24.20 -10.39 2.30
CA SER A 493 24.20 -9.69 3.59
C SER A 493 24.42 -8.19 3.44
N VAL A 494 25.30 -7.77 2.53
CA VAL A 494 25.51 -6.35 2.23
C VAL A 494 24.25 -5.74 1.63
N PHE A 495 23.58 -6.45 0.71
CA PHE A 495 22.31 -5.99 0.16
C PHE A 495 21.21 -5.86 1.22
N LEU A 496 21.09 -6.83 2.14
CA LEU A 496 20.14 -6.73 3.25
C LEU A 496 20.48 -5.55 4.16
N ALA A 497 21.75 -5.37 4.53
CA ALA A 497 22.18 -4.21 5.33
C ALA A 497 21.90 -2.88 4.59
N ASP A 498 22.11 -2.84 3.28
CA ASP A 498 21.80 -1.67 2.46
C ASP A 498 20.30 -1.32 2.49
N VAL A 499 19.45 -2.34 2.33
CA VAL A 499 17.99 -2.21 2.43
C VAL A 499 17.58 -1.70 3.81
N LEU A 500 18.09 -2.30 4.89
CA LEU A 500 17.72 -1.93 6.26
C LEU A 500 18.13 -0.49 6.59
N CYS A 501 19.32 -0.07 6.14
CA CYS A 501 19.78 1.31 6.28
C CYS A 501 18.89 2.28 5.49
N LEU A 502 18.57 1.97 4.22
CA LEU A 502 17.68 2.80 3.41
C LEU A 502 16.27 2.91 4.01
N VAL A 503 15.71 1.81 4.50
CA VAL A 503 14.42 1.78 5.20
C VAL A 503 14.46 2.67 6.44
N ASN A 504 15.50 2.57 7.26
CA ASN A 504 15.64 3.41 8.45
C ASN A 504 15.68 4.91 8.08
N ILE A 505 16.40 5.28 7.02
CA ILE A 505 16.43 6.66 6.50
C ILE A 505 15.04 7.14 6.09
N LEU A 506 14.29 6.33 5.33
CA LEU A 506 12.95 6.69 4.87
C LEU A 506 11.99 6.88 6.05
N ILE A 507 12.09 6.05 7.09
CA ILE A 507 11.30 6.21 8.32
C ILE A 507 11.71 7.49 9.06
N TRP A 508 13.01 7.83 9.09
CA TRP A 508 13.51 9.01 9.78
C TRP A 508 13.16 10.33 9.10
N LEU A 509 13.01 10.34 7.77
CA LEU A 509 12.80 11.56 6.99
C LEU A 509 11.63 12.41 7.56
N PRO A 510 10.39 11.90 7.72
CA PRO A 510 9.27 12.71 8.22
C PRO A 510 9.49 13.32 9.61
N TYR A 511 10.23 12.64 10.51
CA TYR A 511 10.44 13.09 11.89
C TYR A 511 11.53 14.15 12.05
N ARG A 512 12.29 14.43 10.99
CA ARG A 512 13.39 15.40 11.07
C ARG A 512 12.94 16.83 10.80
N TRP A 513 11.78 17.03 10.18
CA TRP A 513 11.28 18.35 9.84
C TRP A 513 10.04 18.76 10.66
N PRO A 514 9.99 20.01 11.14
CA PRO A 514 9.03 20.46 12.15
C PRO A 514 7.58 20.59 11.65
N THR A 515 7.35 20.60 10.34
CA THR A 515 6.00 20.68 9.76
C THR A 515 5.79 19.49 8.83
N PRO A 516 4.97 18.49 9.20
CA PRO A 516 4.62 17.41 8.30
C PRO A 516 3.84 18.02 7.13
N HIS A 517 4.46 18.09 5.96
CA HIS A 517 3.73 18.32 4.72
C HIS A 517 2.93 17.04 4.43
N PRO A 518 1.66 17.10 4.02
CA PRO A 518 0.88 15.90 3.69
C PRO A 518 1.47 15.05 2.56
N ALA A 519 2.48 15.56 1.84
CA ALA A 519 3.27 14.81 0.87
C ALA A 519 4.34 13.90 1.52
N ASP A 520 4.68 14.10 2.80
CA ASP A 520 5.75 13.39 3.52
C ASP A 520 5.43 11.91 3.79
N LEU A 521 4.17 11.48 3.61
CA LEU A 521 3.78 10.08 3.72
C LEU A 521 4.07 9.26 2.45
N VAL A 522 4.38 9.91 1.32
CA VAL A 522 4.47 9.27 -0.02
C VAL A 522 5.72 8.40 -0.20
N THR A 523 6.65 8.37 0.77
CA THR A 523 7.81 7.46 0.73
C THR A 523 7.70 6.33 1.76
N LEU A 524 6.77 6.41 2.72
CA LEU A 524 6.59 5.36 3.72
C LEU A 524 5.97 4.08 3.14
N ASP A 525 5.27 4.19 2.01
CA ASP A 525 4.76 3.02 1.28
C ASP A 525 5.89 2.18 0.63
N LEU A 526 7.07 2.76 0.43
CA LEU A 526 8.25 2.05 -0.08
C LEU A 526 8.95 1.24 1.02
N VAL A 527 8.79 1.61 2.30
CA VAL A 527 9.40 0.92 3.44
C VAL A 527 9.07 -0.57 3.46
N PRO A 528 7.79 -1.01 3.43
CA PRO A 528 7.46 -2.43 3.43
C PRO A 528 7.99 -3.13 2.18
N GLN A 529 7.94 -2.48 1.01
CA GLN A 529 8.41 -3.06 -0.26
C GLN A 529 9.92 -3.30 -0.27
N LEU A 530 10.72 -2.31 0.18
CA LEU A 530 12.17 -2.43 0.27
C LEU A 530 12.55 -3.50 1.30
N ARG A 531 11.90 -3.50 2.47
CA ARG A 531 12.14 -4.50 3.51
C ARG A 531 11.86 -5.92 2.99
N GLN A 532 10.70 -6.11 2.34
CA GLN A 532 10.33 -7.36 1.70
C GLN A 532 11.36 -7.81 0.67
N LEU A 533 11.85 -6.90 -0.17
CA LEU A 533 12.86 -7.20 -1.16
C LEU A 533 14.15 -7.72 -0.50
N GLY A 534 14.67 -7.03 0.52
CA GLY A 534 15.86 -7.47 1.25
C GLY A 534 15.68 -8.85 1.90
N GLU A 535 14.56 -9.04 2.59
CA GLU A 535 14.25 -10.28 3.31
C GLU A 535 14.01 -11.47 2.37
N LEU A 536 13.35 -11.24 1.22
CA LEU A 536 13.13 -12.24 0.19
C LEU A 536 14.46 -12.77 -0.37
N HIS A 537 15.36 -11.87 -0.75
CA HIS A 537 16.67 -12.25 -1.27
C HIS A 537 17.53 -12.95 -0.21
N PHE A 538 17.54 -12.42 1.01
CA PHE A 538 18.30 -13.02 2.12
C PHE A 538 17.80 -14.42 2.49
N THR A 539 16.49 -14.60 2.59
CA THR A 539 15.88 -15.91 2.85
C THR A 539 16.14 -16.88 1.71
N GLY A 540 16.08 -16.40 0.46
CA GLY A 540 16.46 -17.19 -0.72
C GLY A 540 17.91 -17.68 -0.67
N MET A 541 18.84 -16.81 -0.23
CA MET A 541 20.25 -17.17 -0.02
C MET A 541 20.40 -18.19 1.11
N LEU A 542 19.72 -18.02 2.26
CA LEU A 542 19.78 -19.01 3.35
C LEU A 542 19.28 -20.39 2.91
N ARG A 543 18.20 -20.45 2.11
CA ARG A 543 17.72 -21.72 1.52
C ARG A 543 18.77 -22.34 0.60
N TYR A 544 19.38 -21.54 -0.28
CA TYR A 544 20.46 -22.01 -1.14
C TYR A 544 21.64 -22.56 -0.34
N GLN A 545 22.08 -21.85 0.71
CA GLN A 545 23.17 -22.32 1.59
C GLN A 545 22.80 -23.63 2.29
N LYS A 546 21.56 -23.76 2.78
CA LYS A 546 21.04 -25.00 3.35
C LYS A 546 21.08 -26.16 2.35
N ASP A 547 20.65 -25.94 1.11
CA ASP A 547 20.62 -26.97 0.07
C ASP A 547 22.04 -27.39 -0.36
N GLN A 548 22.97 -26.44 -0.39
CA GLN A 548 24.39 -26.71 -0.60
C GLN A 548 25.00 -27.52 0.56
N LEU A 549 24.65 -27.20 1.81
CA LEU A 549 25.08 -27.99 2.97
C LEU A 549 24.52 -29.41 2.92
N PHE A 550 23.24 -29.56 2.57
CA PHE A 550 22.63 -30.87 2.38
C PHE A 550 23.35 -31.67 1.28
N SER A 551 23.67 -31.03 0.17
CA SER A 551 24.40 -31.65 -0.95
C SER A 551 25.82 -32.04 -0.57
N ALA A 552 26.52 -31.19 0.19
CA ALA A 552 27.85 -31.46 0.72
C ALA A 552 27.85 -32.63 1.71
N LEU A 553 26.77 -32.76 2.50
CA LEU A 553 26.56 -33.87 3.41
C LEU A 553 26.02 -35.14 2.72
N LEU A 554 25.61 -35.09 1.45
CA LEU A 554 25.05 -36.26 0.76
C LEU A 554 25.97 -37.49 0.78
N PRO A 555 27.30 -37.37 0.54
CA PRO A 555 28.24 -38.49 0.63
C PRO A 555 28.58 -38.92 2.06
N CYS A 556 28.14 -38.18 3.09
CA CYS A 556 28.34 -38.51 4.49
C CYS A 556 27.48 -39.74 4.83
N ASN A 557 28.13 -40.90 4.93
CA ASN A 557 27.53 -42.15 5.36
C ASN A 557 28.17 -42.57 6.68
N LEU A 558 27.55 -42.14 7.79
CA LEU A 558 27.95 -42.48 9.15
C LEU A 558 27.49 -43.90 9.58
N GLY A 559 27.02 -44.70 8.62
CA GLY A 559 26.57 -46.07 8.80
C GLY A 559 27.69 -47.11 8.67
N ARG A 560 27.29 -48.37 8.45
CA ARG A 560 28.13 -49.58 8.46
C ARG A 560 29.29 -49.61 7.43
N GLY A 561 29.45 -48.57 6.63
CA GLY A 561 30.57 -48.41 5.71
C GLY A 561 31.73 -47.58 6.25
N ALA A 562 31.64 -46.96 7.44
CA ALA A 562 32.76 -46.19 8.00
C ALA A 562 34.03 -47.03 8.23
N ALA A 563 33.92 -48.37 8.29
CA ALA A 563 35.00 -49.34 8.28
C ALA A 563 35.82 -49.34 6.98
N GLU A 564 35.12 -49.14 5.86
CA GLU A 564 35.78 -49.12 4.56
C GLU A 564 36.53 -47.79 4.46
N ASP A 565 37.86 -47.86 4.39
CA ASP A 565 38.75 -46.70 4.25
C ASP A 565 38.21 -45.67 3.23
N ALA A 566 37.59 -46.15 2.14
CA ALA A 566 36.99 -45.31 1.11
C ALA A 566 35.76 -44.50 1.60
N ALA A 567 34.88 -45.12 2.38
CA ALA A 567 33.67 -44.47 2.89
C ALA A 567 33.95 -43.62 4.14
N TYR A 568 34.92 -43.99 4.99
CA TYR A 568 35.46 -43.09 6.02
C TYR A 568 36.00 -41.81 5.38
N VAL A 569 36.90 -41.94 4.40
CA VAL A 569 37.51 -40.80 3.71
C VAL A 569 36.46 -39.97 2.98
N ALA A 570 35.46 -40.59 2.36
CA ALA A 570 34.35 -39.88 1.73
C ALA A 570 33.52 -39.07 2.75
N THR A 571 33.26 -39.67 3.93
CA THR A 571 32.52 -39.03 5.01
C THR A 571 33.29 -37.88 5.65
N GLU A 572 34.58 -38.08 5.94
CA GLU A 572 35.47 -37.02 6.44
C GLU A 572 35.57 -35.87 5.44
N ALA A 573 35.72 -36.17 4.14
CA ALA A 573 35.74 -35.16 3.09
C ALA A 573 34.41 -34.40 2.98
N ALA A 574 33.27 -35.09 3.11
CA ALA A 574 31.93 -34.49 3.10
C ALA A 574 31.73 -33.54 4.30
N LEU A 575 32.13 -33.97 5.50
CA LEU A 575 32.12 -33.13 6.71
C LEU A 575 33.03 -31.90 6.56
N GLY A 576 34.25 -32.10 6.04
CA GLY A 576 35.19 -31.03 5.76
C GLY A 576 34.64 -30.02 4.75
N ALA A 577 33.97 -30.49 3.68
CA ALA A 577 33.33 -29.63 2.69
C ALA A 577 32.16 -28.82 3.30
N ALA A 578 31.28 -29.46 4.05
CA ALA A 578 30.16 -28.81 4.71
C ALA A 578 30.63 -27.78 5.77
N ALA A 579 31.65 -28.11 6.55
CA ALA A 579 32.24 -27.19 7.53
C ALA A 579 32.94 -26.00 6.87
N GLN A 580 33.67 -26.23 5.78
CA GLN A 580 34.27 -25.15 5.02
C GLN A 580 33.19 -24.23 4.45
N GLN A 581 32.07 -24.78 3.98
CA GLN A 581 30.95 -23.98 3.51
C GLN A 581 30.30 -23.15 4.64
N LEU A 582 30.06 -23.74 5.82
CA LEU A 582 29.58 -23.02 7.01
C LEU A 582 30.53 -21.90 7.41
N LYS A 583 31.85 -22.16 7.41
CA LYS A 583 32.88 -21.16 7.73
C LYS A 583 32.86 -20.01 6.73
N VAL A 584 32.80 -20.31 5.43
CA VAL A 584 32.69 -19.31 4.37
C VAL A 584 31.42 -18.47 4.57
N PHE A 585 30.27 -19.11 4.83
CA PHE A 585 29.03 -18.42 5.17
C PHE A 585 29.20 -17.50 6.37
N CYS A 586 29.61 -18.03 7.53
CA CYS A 586 29.79 -17.28 8.78
C CYS A 586 30.71 -16.07 8.58
N SER A 587 31.86 -16.26 7.92
CA SER A 587 32.81 -15.18 7.64
C SER A 587 32.26 -14.12 6.67
N GLY A 588 31.42 -14.53 5.72
CA GLY A 588 30.79 -13.64 4.75
C GLY A 588 29.71 -12.75 5.37
N VAL A 589 28.95 -13.30 6.32
CA VAL A 589 27.87 -12.55 7.00
C VAL A 589 28.38 -11.77 8.23
N TYR A 590 29.49 -12.20 8.82
CA TYR A 590 30.07 -11.60 10.02
C TYR A 590 30.53 -10.15 9.78
N GLY A 591 30.15 -9.27 10.71
CA GLY A 591 30.48 -7.86 10.67
C GLY A 591 29.72 -7.05 9.60
N VAL A 592 28.85 -7.68 8.80
CA VAL A 592 27.96 -7.00 7.85
C VAL A 592 26.56 -6.85 8.43
N LEU A 593 25.97 -7.95 8.89
CA LEU A 593 24.61 -7.98 9.40
C LEU A 593 24.49 -7.41 10.83
N PRO A 594 23.31 -6.88 11.20
CA PRO A 594 22.95 -6.65 12.60
C PRO A 594 23.15 -7.90 13.45
N ALA A 595 23.63 -7.74 14.69
CA ALA A 595 23.99 -8.85 15.59
C ALA A 595 22.89 -9.89 15.78
N GLN A 596 21.62 -9.46 15.85
CA GLN A 596 20.48 -10.38 15.98
C GLN A 596 20.28 -11.22 14.73
N ILE A 597 20.22 -10.59 13.55
CA ILE A 597 20.03 -11.30 12.27
C ILE A 597 21.20 -12.25 12.01
N LEU A 598 22.42 -11.82 12.33
CA LEU A 598 23.63 -12.67 12.29
C LEU A 598 23.45 -13.93 13.15
N ARG A 599 23.10 -13.76 14.43
CA ARG A 599 22.89 -14.87 15.37
C ARG A 599 21.83 -15.83 14.87
N GLU A 600 20.64 -15.33 14.52
CA GLU A 600 19.53 -16.16 14.04
C GLU A 600 19.91 -16.96 12.78
N SER A 601 20.57 -16.33 11.82
CA SER A 601 20.96 -16.96 10.56
C SER A 601 22.04 -18.03 10.73
N VAL A 602 23.03 -17.78 11.60
CA VAL A 602 24.10 -18.72 11.90
C VAL A 602 23.58 -19.92 12.70
N LEU A 603 22.78 -19.67 13.75
CA LEU A 603 22.20 -20.75 14.56
C LEU A 603 21.26 -21.64 13.73
N LEU A 604 20.53 -21.06 12.76
CA LEU A 604 19.67 -21.83 11.86
C LEU A 604 20.47 -22.82 11.00
N LEU A 605 21.51 -22.37 10.30
CA LEU A 605 22.29 -23.24 9.40
C LEU A 605 23.14 -24.26 10.16
N LEU A 606 23.72 -23.86 11.30
CA LEU A 606 24.41 -24.81 12.18
C LEU A 606 23.44 -25.83 12.76
N GLY A 607 22.24 -25.40 13.13
CA GLY A 607 21.24 -26.32 13.66
C GLY A 607 20.77 -27.33 12.62
N PHE A 608 20.62 -26.90 11.37
CA PHE A 608 20.37 -27.80 10.25
C PHE A 608 21.50 -28.83 10.08
N PHE A 609 22.75 -28.37 10.09
CA PHE A 609 23.93 -29.24 9.99
C PHE A 609 23.96 -30.30 11.11
N CYS A 610 23.78 -29.90 12.37
CA CYS A 610 23.77 -30.82 13.51
C CYS A 610 22.63 -31.85 13.41
N LYS A 611 21.40 -31.40 13.16
CA LYS A 611 20.23 -32.29 13.05
C LYS A 611 20.37 -33.28 11.89
N GLU A 612 20.89 -32.84 10.75
CA GLU A 612 21.07 -33.69 9.58
C GLU A 612 22.13 -34.77 9.82
N LEU A 613 23.21 -34.47 10.53
CA LEU A 613 24.22 -35.47 10.92
C LEU A 613 23.66 -36.51 11.88
N VAL A 614 22.95 -36.07 12.93
CA VAL A 614 22.30 -36.97 13.89
C VAL A 614 21.30 -37.86 13.15
N ARG A 615 20.44 -37.28 12.30
CA ARG A 615 19.47 -38.01 11.50
C ARG A 615 20.12 -39.10 10.64
N ARG A 616 21.15 -38.75 9.86
CA ARG A 616 21.87 -39.71 8.99
C ARG A 616 22.52 -40.84 9.77
N HIS A 617 23.14 -40.53 10.90
CA HIS A 617 23.72 -41.57 11.76
C HIS A 617 22.65 -42.52 12.30
N LEU A 618 21.51 -41.99 12.77
CA LEU A 618 20.42 -42.81 13.31
C LEU A 618 19.66 -43.61 12.25
N GLU A 619 19.52 -43.08 11.02
CA GLU A 619 18.90 -43.80 9.91
C GLU A 619 19.73 -44.98 9.41
N ALA A 620 21.06 -44.91 9.55
CA ALA A 620 21.93 -46.04 9.25
C ALA A 620 21.68 -47.26 10.16
N ALA A 621 20.98 -47.09 11.29
CA ALA A 621 20.54 -48.20 12.14
C ALA A 621 19.39 -49.02 11.53
N ASP A 622 18.62 -48.42 10.62
CA ASP A 622 17.41 -49.01 10.03
C ASP A 622 17.65 -49.66 8.66
N GLU A 623 18.78 -49.37 7.99
CA GLU A 623 19.09 -49.96 6.69
C GLU A 623 19.31 -51.48 6.80
N PRO A 624 18.53 -52.31 6.07
CA PRO A 624 18.67 -53.75 6.12
C PRO A 624 20.02 -54.18 5.51
N LEU A 625 20.70 -55.09 6.21
CA LEU A 625 21.95 -55.73 5.81
C LEU A 625 21.90 -56.27 4.37
N SER A 626 22.42 -55.51 3.41
CA SER A 626 22.74 -56.04 2.08
C SER A 626 24.13 -56.66 2.11
N LYS A 627 24.30 -57.82 1.47
CA LYS A 627 25.58 -58.57 1.48
C LYS A 627 26.69 -57.72 0.84
N PRO A 628 27.87 -57.56 1.48
CA PRO A 628 28.95 -56.78 0.92
C PRO A 628 29.56 -57.45 -0.32
N THR A 629 29.97 -56.61 -1.27
CA THR A 629 30.82 -56.99 -2.40
C THR A 629 32.26 -57.09 -1.90
N LYS A 630 32.92 -58.26 -2.03
CA LYS A 630 34.33 -58.43 -1.63
C LYS A 630 35.23 -57.44 -2.38
N VAL A 631 35.90 -56.55 -1.64
CA VAL A 631 36.96 -55.65 -2.16
C VAL A 631 38.28 -55.98 -1.45
N ASP A 632 39.37 -55.97 -2.22
CA ASP A 632 40.71 -56.45 -1.83
C ASP A 632 41.47 -55.43 -0.97
N LEU A 633 41.83 -55.80 0.27
CA LEU A 633 42.17 -54.89 1.38
C LEU A 633 43.65 -54.39 1.39
N ALA A 634 44.46 -54.73 0.39
CA ALA A 634 45.92 -54.53 0.47
C ALA A 634 46.44 -53.10 0.16
N ALA A 635 45.59 -52.10 -0.09
CA ALA A 635 46.02 -50.78 -0.59
C ALA A 635 45.66 -49.55 0.29
N GLY A 636 44.93 -49.71 1.40
CA GLY A 636 44.28 -48.59 2.12
C GLY A 636 45.03 -47.99 3.32
N VAL A 637 45.76 -48.82 4.08
CA VAL A 637 46.29 -48.49 5.42
C VAL A 637 47.33 -47.35 5.45
N GLY A 638 47.96 -47.01 4.31
CA GLY A 638 48.97 -45.94 4.24
C GLY A 638 48.43 -44.51 4.08
N ARG A 639 47.12 -44.30 3.83
CA ARG A 639 46.58 -42.97 3.48
C ARG A 639 45.82 -42.24 4.59
N VAL A 640 45.28 -42.97 5.58
CA VAL A 640 44.32 -42.44 6.57
C VAL A 640 44.99 -41.51 7.61
N VAL A 641 46.24 -41.78 8.00
CA VAL A 641 46.97 -40.92 8.97
C VAL A 641 47.42 -39.58 8.37
N GLY A 642 47.50 -39.47 7.05
CA GLY A 642 47.99 -38.26 6.37
C GLY A 642 46.93 -37.19 6.10
N VAL A 643 45.63 -37.44 6.28
CA VAL A 643 44.55 -36.52 5.84
C VAL A 643 44.03 -35.67 7.01
N GLY A 644 43.78 -36.25 8.18
CA GLY A 644 43.38 -35.50 9.38
C GLY A 644 44.42 -34.48 9.85
N GLY A 645 45.72 -34.80 9.74
CA GLY A 645 46.82 -33.87 10.02
C GLY A 645 46.92 -32.71 9.02
N ARG A 646 46.66 -32.96 7.73
CA ARG A 646 46.69 -31.90 6.70
C ARG A 646 45.50 -30.95 6.78
N LEU A 647 44.33 -31.42 7.22
CA LEU A 647 43.20 -30.53 7.53
C LEU A 647 43.57 -29.59 8.68
N LEU A 648 44.05 -30.11 9.81
CA LEU A 648 44.48 -29.29 10.96
C LEU A 648 45.63 -28.31 10.62
N GLU A 649 46.61 -28.71 9.81
CA GLU A 649 47.70 -27.82 9.35
C GLU A 649 47.20 -26.73 8.37
N THR A 650 46.29 -27.07 7.45
CA THR A 650 45.66 -26.08 6.55
C THR A 650 44.79 -25.09 7.33
N PHE A 651 44.21 -25.52 8.47
CA PHE A 651 43.45 -24.66 9.37
C PHE A 651 44.33 -23.78 10.28
N ALA A 652 45.49 -24.27 10.73
CA ALA A 652 46.45 -23.47 11.51
C ALA A 652 47.18 -22.42 10.66
N GLY A 653 47.50 -22.74 9.40
CA GLY A 653 48.20 -21.84 8.49
C GLY A 653 47.42 -20.56 8.11
N ALA A 654 46.09 -20.59 8.18
CA ALA A 654 45.24 -19.44 7.89
C ALA A 654 45.02 -18.49 9.09
N ALA A 655 45.44 -18.88 10.30
CA ALA A 655 45.22 -18.11 11.53
C ALA A 655 46.38 -17.19 11.91
N GLY A 656 47.55 -17.28 11.26
CA GLY A 656 48.65 -16.33 11.48
C GLY A 656 49.20 -16.26 12.90
N VAL A 657 49.06 -17.32 13.71
CA VAL A 657 49.61 -17.39 15.08
C VAL A 657 50.75 -18.40 15.11
N GLY A 658 51.98 -17.90 15.21
CA GLY A 658 53.18 -18.71 15.43
C GLY A 658 53.32 -19.08 16.91
N GLY A 659 53.38 -20.37 17.20
CA GLY A 659 53.69 -20.89 18.53
C GLY A 659 54.15 -22.35 18.45
N SER A 660 55.36 -22.60 18.96
CA SER A 660 56.06 -23.89 18.94
C SER A 660 55.53 -24.87 20.00
N GLY A 661 55.34 -26.14 19.63
CA GLY A 661 55.45 -27.26 20.56
C GLY A 661 54.55 -28.45 20.24
N SER A 662 55.16 -29.60 19.89
CA SER A 662 54.85 -30.92 20.46
C SER A 662 55.69 -31.99 19.76
N ASP A 663 56.60 -32.60 20.52
CA ASP A 663 57.45 -33.74 20.13
C ASP A 663 56.80 -35.11 20.47
N ASP A 664 55.52 -35.15 20.89
CA ASP A 664 54.90 -36.37 21.45
C ASP A 664 54.29 -37.35 20.43
N PHE A 665 54.26 -37.01 19.13
CA PHE A 665 53.57 -37.84 18.12
C PHE A 665 54.44 -38.97 17.52
N ARG A 666 55.75 -39.00 17.84
CA ARG A 666 56.71 -39.94 17.22
C ARG A 666 56.76 -41.31 17.90
N GLU A 667 56.21 -41.45 19.11
CA GLU A 667 56.26 -42.69 19.89
C GLU A 667 55.09 -43.65 19.57
N VAL A 668 53.97 -43.13 19.04
CA VAL A 668 52.78 -43.91 18.68
C VAL A 668 52.97 -44.74 17.39
N LEU A 669 53.91 -44.37 16.53
CA LEU A 669 54.14 -45.02 15.23
C LEU A 669 55.12 -46.21 15.26
N ALA A 670 55.68 -46.56 16.42
CA ALA A 670 56.69 -47.63 16.52
C ALA A 670 56.12 -49.05 16.80
N GLY A 671 54.80 -49.20 16.97
CA GLY A 671 54.20 -50.42 17.53
C GLY A 671 53.58 -51.46 16.59
N LEU A 672 53.42 -51.21 15.29
CA LEU A 672 52.62 -52.09 14.42
C LEU A 672 53.49 -52.90 13.45
N LYS A 673 53.81 -54.15 13.83
CA LYS A 673 54.27 -55.19 12.91
C LYS A 673 53.55 -56.52 13.16
N ASP A 674 52.96 -56.99 12.05
CA ASP A 674 52.62 -58.37 11.66
C ASP A 674 51.19 -58.88 11.96
N PRO A 675 50.34 -59.12 10.94
CA PRO A 675 49.23 -60.04 11.04
C PRO A 675 49.48 -61.27 10.13
N ARG A 676 49.48 -62.46 10.76
CA ARG A 676 49.32 -63.74 10.06
C ARG A 676 47.83 -64.05 9.93
N VAL A 677 47.45 -64.48 8.73
CA VAL A 677 46.08 -64.91 8.36
C VAL A 677 45.88 -66.39 8.72
N PRO A 678 44.74 -66.77 9.33
CA PRO A 678 44.21 -68.12 9.22
C PRO A 678 42.91 -68.17 8.39
N ASP A 679 42.76 -69.26 7.63
CA ASP A 679 41.61 -69.61 6.80
C ASP A 679 40.31 -69.77 7.61
N ALA A 680 39.20 -69.27 7.08
CA ALA A 680 37.84 -69.51 7.60
C ALA A 680 36.87 -70.01 6.51
N SER A 681 36.17 -71.09 6.85
CA SER A 681 34.99 -71.64 6.15
C SER A 681 33.74 -70.77 6.34
N PRO A 682 32.75 -70.79 5.42
CA PRO A 682 31.65 -69.84 5.45
C PRO A 682 30.58 -70.24 6.48
N GLN A 683 30.56 -69.55 7.62
CA GLN A 683 29.37 -69.45 8.46
C GLN A 683 28.68 -68.12 8.19
N MET A 684 27.36 -68.08 8.40
CA MET A 684 26.53 -66.91 8.17
C MET A 684 26.80 -65.90 9.29
N GLU A 685 27.85 -65.10 9.14
CA GLU A 685 28.24 -64.08 10.13
C GLU A 685 27.19 -62.96 10.20
N VAL A 686 26.69 -62.75 11.42
CA VAL A 686 25.94 -61.56 11.79
C VAL A 686 26.96 -60.45 11.98
N TRP A 687 26.93 -59.45 11.09
CA TRP A 687 27.91 -58.36 11.11
C TRP A 687 27.55 -57.37 12.22
N VAL A 688 28.44 -57.24 13.19
CA VAL A 688 28.48 -56.17 14.20
C VAL A 688 29.54 -55.16 13.76
N LEU A 689 29.30 -53.86 13.97
CA LEU A 689 30.35 -52.85 13.83
C LEU A 689 31.50 -53.30 14.74
N ASP A 690 32.74 -53.33 14.25
CA ASP A 690 33.84 -53.63 15.16
C ASP A 690 34.16 -52.41 16.04
N GLY A 691 34.98 -52.59 17.07
CA GLY A 691 35.37 -51.48 17.94
C GLY A 691 36.12 -50.35 17.21
N GLU A 692 36.73 -50.64 16.05
CA GLU A 692 37.47 -49.67 15.24
C GLU A 692 36.51 -48.77 14.45
N ASP A 693 35.41 -49.32 13.94
CA ASP A 693 34.35 -48.60 13.23
C ASP A 693 33.67 -47.56 14.13
N VAL A 694 33.33 -47.96 15.34
CA VAL A 694 32.70 -47.07 16.31
C VAL A 694 33.65 -45.95 16.73
N SER A 695 34.93 -46.27 16.93
CA SER A 695 35.96 -45.26 17.21
C SER A 695 36.09 -44.26 16.05
N SER A 696 36.02 -44.74 14.81
CA SER A 696 36.06 -43.91 13.60
C SER A 696 34.85 -42.97 13.50
N VAL A 697 33.63 -43.47 13.78
CA VAL A 697 32.43 -42.63 13.80
C VAL A 697 32.47 -41.60 14.94
N ILE A 698 32.93 -41.97 16.13
CA ILE A 698 33.12 -41.02 17.25
C ILE A 698 34.10 -39.91 16.86
N ALA A 699 35.20 -40.24 16.19
CA ALA A 699 36.18 -39.26 15.71
C ALA A 699 35.56 -38.28 14.69
N LEU A 700 34.73 -38.78 13.76
CA LEU A 700 34.00 -37.95 12.80
C LEU A 700 32.98 -37.03 13.48
N LEU A 701 32.20 -37.53 14.44
CA LEU A 701 31.24 -36.72 15.20
C LEU A 701 31.91 -35.67 16.08
N THR A 702 33.03 -36.02 16.72
CA THR A 702 33.85 -35.08 17.50
C THR A 702 34.44 -33.99 16.60
N SER A 703 34.89 -34.37 15.40
CA SER A 703 35.35 -33.42 14.39
C SER A 703 34.23 -32.46 13.96
N ALA A 704 33.02 -32.98 13.74
CA ALA A 704 31.85 -32.15 13.45
C ALA A 704 31.52 -31.16 14.58
N GLN A 705 31.62 -31.56 15.85
CA GLN A 705 31.45 -30.65 16.98
C GLN A 705 32.50 -29.53 17.02
N ALA A 706 33.77 -29.87 16.75
CA ALA A 706 34.84 -28.89 16.66
C ALA A 706 34.59 -27.89 15.51
N MET A 707 34.09 -28.37 14.37
CA MET A 707 33.71 -27.54 13.22
C MET A 707 32.57 -26.56 13.55
N VAL A 708 31.57 -26.98 14.32
CA VAL A 708 30.50 -26.09 14.81
C VAL A 708 31.07 -24.98 15.68
N ARG A 709 31.94 -25.31 16.64
CA ARG A 709 32.61 -24.32 17.50
C ARG A 709 33.45 -23.33 16.70
N GLN A 710 34.22 -23.82 15.73
CA GLN A 710 35.02 -22.96 14.85
C GLN A 710 34.13 -22.04 13.99
N SER A 711 32.98 -22.53 13.52
CA SER A 711 32.02 -21.73 12.75
C SER A 711 31.36 -20.65 13.60
N LEU A 712 31.01 -20.97 14.85
CA LEU A 712 30.52 -19.99 15.84
C LEU A 712 31.60 -18.96 16.16
N GLN A 713 32.85 -19.38 16.37
CA GLN A 713 33.98 -18.49 16.62
C GLN A 713 34.22 -17.56 15.44
N ALA A 714 34.13 -18.06 14.19
CA ALA A 714 34.25 -17.25 12.97
C ALA A 714 33.14 -16.18 12.86
N ALA A 715 31.97 -16.43 13.45
CA ALA A 715 30.87 -15.46 13.55
C ALA A 715 30.91 -14.60 14.84
N ASN A 716 31.91 -14.77 15.70
CA ASN A 716 32.00 -14.17 17.04
C ASN A 716 30.78 -14.51 17.94
N LEU A 717 30.33 -15.76 17.89
CA LEU A 717 29.17 -16.31 18.60
C LEU A 717 29.53 -17.51 19.48
N ALA A 718 30.77 -17.57 19.98
CA ALA A 718 31.25 -18.73 20.76
C ALA A 718 30.43 -18.99 22.05
N ALA A 719 29.80 -17.96 22.63
CA ALA A 719 29.03 -18.09 23.87
C ALA A 719 27.61 -18.69 23.70
N VAL A 720 27.16 -18.93 22.46
CA VAL A 720 25.79 -19.42 22.18
C VAL A 720 25.77 -20.86 21.64
N GLU A 721 26.80 -21.65 21.95
CA GLU A 721 26.91 -23.06 21.54
C GLU A 721 25.69 -23.90 21.97
N ASP A 722 25.22 -23.72 23.21
CA ASP A 722 24.05 -24.42 23.76
C ASP A 722 22.71 -23.99 23.13
N GLU A 723 22.70 -22.93 22.33
CA GLU A 723 21.51 -22.45 21.63
C GLU A 723 21.35 -23.03 20.23
N VAL A 724 22.42 -23.60 19.66
CA VAL A 724 22.40 -24.22 18.33
C VAL A 724 21.44 -25.43 18.36
N PRO A 725 20.34 -25.41 17.58
CA PRO A 725 19.40 -26.53 17.54
C PRO A 725 20.11 -27.84 17.19
N GLY A 726 19.89 -28.89 17.98
CA GLY A 726 20.50 -30.21 17.77
C GLY A 726 22.00 -30.35 18.04
N TYR A 727 22.67 -29.30 18.52
CA TYR A 727 24.06 -29.43 18.95
C TYR A 727 24.19 -30.31 20.21
N SER A 728 23.27 -30.18 21.17
CA SER A 728 23.25 -31.05 22.35
C SER A 728 22.91 -32.52 22.02
N GLU A 729 22.08 -32.76 21.00
CA GLU A 729 21.82 -34.11 20.44
C GLU A 729 23.13 -34.68 19.87
N LEU A 730 23.84 -33.92 19.03
CA LEU A 730 25.12 -34.33 18.45
C LEU A 730 26.19 -34.63 19.52
N GLN A 731 26.23 -33.84 20.60
CA GLN A 731 27.11 -34.11 21.74
C GLN A 731 26.79 -35.42 22.45
N LEU A 732 25.51 -35.69 22.69
CA LEU A 732 25.08 -36.94 23.32
C LEU A 732 25.36 -38.16 22.47
N VAL A 733 25.10 -38.09 21.15
CA VAL A 733 25.40 -39.19 20.23
C VAL A 733 26.88 -39.52 20.25
N ALA A 734 27.77 -38.52 20.16
CA ALA A 734 29.21 -38.75 20.19
C ALA A 734 29.72 -39.29 21.53
N ASP A 735 29.13 -38.88 22.66
CA ASP A 735 29.51 -39.34 24.00
C ASP A 735 29.03 -40.77 24.30
N LEU A 736 27.87 -41.17 23.76
CA LEU A 736 27.23 -42.45 24.08
C LEU A 736 27.51 -43.55 23.06
N LEU A 737 27.95 -43.23 21.84
CA LEU A 737 28.32 -44.22 20.85
C LEU A 737 29.54 -45.02 21.34
N GLY A 738 29.48 -46.35 21.26
CA GLY A 738 30.50 -47.26 21.79
C GLY A 738 30.58 -47.36 23.31
N SER A 739 29.68 -46.69 24.04
CA SER A 739 29.65 -46.77 25.50
C SER A 739 28.79 -47.93 25.99
N ASP A 740 29.12 -48.43 27.18
CA ASP A 740 28.32 -49.45 27.84
C ASP A 740 26.95 -48.90 28.27
N PHE A 741 26.03 -49.83 28.61
CA PHE A 741 24.71 -49.46 29.10
C PHE A 741 24.74 -48.60 30.37
N SER A 742 25.79 -48.74 31.20
CA SER A 742 25.91 -47.98 32.44
C SER A 742 26.02 -46.48 32.17
N ARG A 743 26.67 -46.08 31.06
CA ARG A 743 26.77 -44.69 30.63
C ARG A 743 25.43 -44.12 30.16
N PHE A 744 24.61 -44.93 29.47
CA PHE A 744 23.23 -44.55 29.14
C PHE A 744 22.37 -44.35 30.40
N LEU A 745 22.53 -45.19 31.41
CA LEU A 745 21.83 -45.03 32.70
C LEU A 745 22.27 -43.76 33.44
N GLN A 746 23.58 -43.48 33.49
CA GLN A 746 24.13 -42.26 34.08
C GLN A 746 23.64 -41.00 33.35
N GLY A 747 23.56 -41.06 32.02
CA GLY A 747 23.11 -39.96 31.16
C GLY A 747 21.60 -39.84 30.99
N ARG A 748 20.79 -40.77 31.53
CA ARG A 748 19.36 -40.95 31.23
C ARG A 748 18.55 -39.66 31.19
N LYS A 749 18.67 -38.82 32.23
CA LYS A 749 17.92 -37.56 32.32
C LYS A 749 18.27 -36.58 31.20
N LYS A 750 19.55 -36.51 30.81
CA LYS A 750 20.01 -35.67 29.71
C LYS A 750 19.55 -36.25 28.36
N ILE A 751 19.66 -37.56 28.19
CA ILE A 751 19.22 -38.29 26.99
C ILE A 751 17.73 -38.06 26.71
N LEU A 752 16.86 -38.33 27.69
CA LEU A 752 15.40 -38.20 27.52
C LEU A 752 14.94 -36.75 27.34
N LYS A 753 15.73 -35.78 27.81
CA LYS A 753 15.46 -34.35 27.60
C LYS A 753 15.79 -33.91 26.17
N THR A 754 16.75 -34.57 25.53
CA THR A 754 17.40 -34.08 24.32
C THR A 754 17.03 -34.89 23.07
N MET A 755 16.82 -36.21 23.19
CA MET A 755 16.52 -37.09 22.06
C MET A 755 15.14 -37.73 22.19
N GLN A 756 14.52 -38.06 21.06
CA GLN A 756 13.26 -38.80 21.05
C GLN A 756 13.48 -40.26 21.46
N ARG A 757 12.46 -40.90 22.04
CA ARG A 757 12.52 -42.33 22.42
C ARG A 757 13.07 -43.21 21.30
N ASP A 758 12.56 -43.05 20.08
CA ASP A 758 12.97 -43.89 18.96
C ASP A 758 14.40 -43.62 18.52
N GLU A 759 14.85 -42.37 18.61
CA GLU A 759 16.25 -41.98 18.37
C GLU A 759 17.19 -42.59 19.42
N VAL A 760 16.78 -42.60 20.69
CA VAL A 760 17.54 -43.25 21.78
C VAL A 760 17.64 -44.75 21.55
N ILE A 761 16.55 -45.40 21.14
CA ILE A 761 16.54 -46.83 20.81
C ILE A 761 17.48 -47.11 19.63
N ARG A 762 17.46 -46.29 18.58
CA ARG A 762 18.38 -46.42 17.44
C ARG A 762 19.83 -46.21 17.87
N LEU A 763 20.11 -45.21 18.71
CA LEU A 763 21.45 -44.97 19.25
C LEU A 763 21.95 -46.15 20.09
N MET A 764 21.10 -46.72 20.94
CA MET A 764 21.42 -47.92 21.72
C MET A 764 21.73 -49.11 20.82
N LYS A 765 20.93 -49.32 19.76
CA LYS A 765 21.19 -50.38 18.76
C LYS A 765 22.53 -50.20 18.04
N LEU A 766 22.94 -48.96 17.76
CA LEU A 766 24.22 -48.64 17.14
C LEU A 766 25.40 -48.80 18.10
N SER A 767 25.20 -48.50 19.38
CA SER A 767 26.26 -48.51 20.40
C SER A 767 26.57 -49.91 20.96
N TRP A 768 25.59 -50.82 20.96
CA TRP A 768 25.75 -52.15 21.55
C TRP A 768 26.40 -53.17 20.60
N GLN A 769 27.67 -53.44 20.87
CA GLN A 769 28.48 -54.43 20.15
C GLN A 769 28.59 -55.80 20.83
N ASP A 770 28.06 -55.99 22.04
CA ASP A 770 28.37 -57.18 22.84
C ASP A 770 27.62 -58.43 22.32
N GLU A 771 28.36 -59.29 21.61
CA GLU A 771 27.90 -60.59 21.11
C GLU A 771 27.52 -61.54 22.25
N ASP A 772 28.19 -61.49 23.41
CA ASP A 772 27.84 -62.35 24.56
C ASP A 772 26.45 -61.99 25.13
N TYR A 773 26.04 -60.73 24.99
CA TYR A 773 24.72 -60.28 25.41
C TYR A 773 23.64 -60.56 24.35
N LYS A 774 23.99 -60.55 23.05
CA LYS A 774 23.08 -60.98 21.96
C LYS A 774 22.90 -62.49 21.93
N GLN A 775 23.97 -63.25 22.10
CA GLN A 775 23.97 -64.71 22.15
C GLN A 775 23.29 -65.20 23.45
N GLY A 776 23.56 -64.55 24.59
CA GLY A 776 22.82 -64.77 25.84
C GLY A 776 21.33 -64.39 25.78
N LEU A 777 20.93 -63.49 24.87
CA LEU A 777 19.52 -63.16 24.58
C LEU A 777 18.84 -64.10 23.56
N VAL A 778 19.62 -64.87 22.80
CA VAL A 778 19.12 -65.86 21.83
C VAL A 778 19.09 -67.26 22.45
N ASP A 779 20.03 -67.57 23.34
CA ASP A 779 20.13 -68.88 24.01
C ASP A 779 19.38 -68.96 25.35
N ALA A 780 19.04 -67.82 25.97
CA ALA A 780 18.04 -67.78 27.04
C ALA A 780 16.72 -67.27 26.44
N ASP A 781 15.61 -67.97 26.69
CA ASP A 781 14.23 -67.53 26.44
C ASP A 781 13.86 -66.27 27.27
N CYS A 782 14.71 -65.26 27.23
CA CYS A 782 14.64 -64.03 27.98
C CYS A 782 14.10 -62.94 27.05
N PRO A 783 13.21 -62.07 27.53
CA PRO A 783 12.32 -61.35 26.65
C PRO A 783 13.03 -60.06 26.21
N ASN A 784 13.47 -60.07 24.96
CA ASN A 784 13.60 -58.95 24.02
C ASN A 784 14.45 -57.73 24.51
N PRO A 785 15.40 -57.19 23.71
CA PRO A 785 16.07 -55.89 23.98
C PRO A 785 15.08 -54.75 24.28
N LEU A 786 13.83 -54.92 23.87
CA LEU A 786 12.67 -54.14 24.26
C LEU A 786 12.53 -53.95 25.78
N ILE A 787 12.82 -54.93 26.65
CA ILE A 787 12.65 -54.80 28.11
C ILE A 787 13.72 -53.88 28.72
N LEU A 788 14.97 -54.00 28.30
CA LEU A 788 16.05 -53.10 28.76
C LEU A 788 15.87 -51.68 28.21
N ALA A 789 15.40 -51.54 26.96
CA ALA A 789 14.96 -50.26 26.42
C ALA A 789 13.73 -49.71 27.16
N LEU A 790 12.78 -50.58 27.54
CA LEU A 790 11.63 -50.21 28.38
C LEU A 790 12.07 -49.82 29.80
N LEU A 791 13.16 -50.35 30.35
CA LEU A 791 13.69 -49.95 31.66
C LEU A 791 14.37 -48.56 31.62
N LEU A 792 15.09 -48.24 30.54
CA LEU A 792 15.62 -46.89 30.32
C LEU A 792 14.52 -45.86 30.02
N VAL A 793 13.46 -46.27 29.32
CA VAL A 793 12.44 -45.35 28.80
C VAL A 793 11.16 -45.31 29.65
N SER A 794 10.90 -46.29 30.52
CA SER A 794 9.72 -46.27 31.39
C SER A 794 9.96 -45.38 32.62
N GLU A 795 9.06 -44.42 32.83
CA GLU A 795 9.03 -43.53 33.99
C GLU A 795 8.66 -44.22 35.32
N VAL A 796 8.67 -45.56 35.38
CA VAL A 796 8.22 -46.35 36.54
C VAL A 796 8.97 -45.99 37.83
N GLN A 797 10.15 -45.37 37.74
CA GLN A 797 10.91 -44.88 38.90
C GLN A 797 10.25 -43.74 39.69
N LEU A 798 9.35 -42.95 39.11
CA LEU A 798 8.77 -41.78 39.80
C LEU A 798 7.45 -42.05 40.53
N GLN A 799 6.86 -43.24 40.39
CA GLN A 799 5.61 -43.61 41.07
C GLN A 799 5.77 -44.72 42.12
N ALA A 800 6.98 -45.24 42.36
CA ALA A 800 7.22 -46.20 43.43
C ALA A 800 7.25 -45.50 44.81
N PRO A 801 6.53 -46.01 45.84
CA PRO A 801 6.55 -45.45 47.19
C PRO A 801 7.97 -45.42 47.79
N PRO A 802 8.29 -44.47 48.70
CA PRO A 802 9.65 -44.25 49.22
C PRO A 802 10.27 -45.40 50.04
N TRP A 803 9.59 -46.54 50.17
CA TRP A 803 10.11 -47.76 50.81
C TRP A 803 10.54 -48.85 49.80
N TYR A 804 10.33 -48.63 48.49
CA TYR A 804 10.73 -49.56 47.44
C TYR A 804 12.11 -49.19 46.88
N ASP A 805 13.15 -49.80 47.45
CA ASP A 805 14.55 -49.59 47.08
C ASP A 805 14.93 -50.48 45.88
N LEU A 806 14.88 -49.89 44.68
CA LEU A 806 15.26 -50.56 43.43
C LEU A 806 16.77 -50.86 43.36
N ASP A 807 17.64 -50.11 44.06
CA ASP A 807 19.08 -50.43 44.12
C ASP A 807 19.31 -51.74 44.90
N ARG A 808 18.44 -52.03 45.88
CA ARG A 808 18.39 -53.32 46.58
C ARG A 808 17.80 -54.45 45.74
N ALA A 809 16.85 -54.16 44.83
CA ALA A 809 16.34 -55.12 43.86
C ALA A 809 17.38 -55.47 42.76
N PHE A 810 18.15 -54.48 42.30
CA PHE A 810 19.30 -54.70 41.40
C PHE A 810 20.46 -55.44 42.08
N ALA A 811 20.63 -55.30 43.39
CA ALA A 811 21.58 -56.11 44.16
C ALA A 811 21.16 -57.60 44.28
N LEU A 812 19.85 -57.88 44.25
CA LEU A 812 19.29 -59.25 44.26
C LEU A 812 19.38 -59.94 42.88
N LEU A 813 19.35 -59.18 41.79
CA LEU A 813 19.55 -59.65 40.41
C LEU A 813 20.96 -60.23 40.12
N ARG A 814 21.92 -60.09 41.04
CA ARG A 814 23.27 -60.69 40.92
C ARG A 814 23.35 -62.13 41.46
N SER A 815 22.28 -62.70 41.99
CA SER A 815 22.25 -64.10 42.44
C SER A 815 21.56 -64.99 41.40
N PRO A 816 22.20 -66.07 40.91
CA PRO A 816 21.59 -66.95 39.93
C PRO A 816 20.59 -67.88 40.63
N GLY A 817 19.29 -67.78 40.29
CA GLY A 817 18.35 -68.85 40.62
C GLY A 817 16.87 -68.55 40.89
N ASP A 818 16.29 -67.40 40.52
CA ASP A 818 14.85 -67.16 40.76
C ASP A 818 14.04 -66.89 39.47
N ASP A 819 13.11 -67.81 39.17
CA ASP A 819 12.22 -67.89 37.99
C ASP A 819 11.14 -66.80 37.89
N VAL A 820 11.15 -65.78 38.76
CA VAL A 820 10.05 -64.79 38.88
C VAL A 820 9.97 -63.85 37.67
N MET A 821 11.09 -63.59 36.99
CA MET A 821 11.11 -62.75 35.78
C MET A 821 10.66 -63.50 34.52
N TYR A 822 10.77 -64.84 34.50
CA TYR A 822 10.32 -65.67 33.39
C TYR A 822 8.78 -65.66 33.30
N ASP A 823 8.10 -65.83 34.43
CA ASP A 823 6.64 -65.75 34.52
C ASP A 823 6.10 -64.33 34.23
N PHE A 824 6.80 -63.29 34.69
CA PHE A 824 6.41 -61.89 34.45
C PHE A 824 6.45 -61.54 32.95
N ALA A 825 7.42 -62.07 32.23
CA ALA A 825 7.59 -61.77 30.83
C ALA A 825 6.80 -62.68 29.89
N GLN A 826 6.58 -63.94 30.26
CA GLN A 826 5.68 -64.83 29.56
C GLN A 826 4.23 -64.30 29.60
N ALA A 827 3.82 -63.67 30.72
CA ALA A 827 2.52 -63.00 30.86
C ALA A 827 2.34 -61.77 29.94
N ILE A 828 3.42 -61.06 29.59
CA ILE A 828 3.39 -59.91 28.66
C ILE A 828 3.37 -60.40 27.20
N SER A 829 4.10 -61.48 26.90
CA SER A 829 4.27 -62.03 25.55
C SER A 829 3.03 -62.79 25.03
N GLU A 830 2.38 -63.60 25.88
CA GLU A 830 1.30 -64.50 25.44
C GLU A 830 -0.10 -63.88 25.47
N GLU A 831 -0.35 -62.80 26.23
CA GLU A 831 -1.71 -62.26 26.42
C GLU A 831 -1.98 -60.87 25.83
N GLY A 832 -0.97 -60.15 25.31
CA GLY A 832 -1.18 -58.83 24.68
C GLY A 832 -1.86 -57.78 25.58
N ARG A 833 -1.67 -57.86 26.90
CA ARG A 833 -2.29 -56.95 27.88
C ARG A 833 -1.34 -55.85 28.34
N SER A 834 -1.91 -54.75 28.84
CA SER A 834 -1.14 -53.60 29.34
C SER A 834 -0.42 -53.92 30.66
N LEU A 835 0.77 -53.35 30.86
CA LEU A 835 1.59 -53.47 32.08
C LEU A 835 0.81 -53.08 33.37
N HIS A 836 -0.17 -52.19 33.23
CA HIS A 836 -1.06 -51.76 34.30
C HIS A 836 -1.96 -52.88 34.82
N ASP A 837 -2.46 -53.75 33.94
CA ASP A 837 -3.37 -54.85 34.31
C ASP A 837 -2.63 -56.00 35.03
N VAL A 838 -1.38 -56.24 34.64
CA VAL A 838 -0.50 -57.22 35.30
C VAL A 838 -0.12 -56.75 36.71
N GLY A 839 0.21 -55.46 36.86
CA GLY A 839 0.48 -54.84 38.17
C GLY A 839 -0.71 -54.90 39.14
N LEU A 840 -1.93 -54.68 38.63
CA LEU A 840 -3.17 -54.78 39.41
C LEU A 840 -3.52 -56.20 39.86
N ARG A 841 -3.09 -57.21 39.09
CA ARG A 841 -3.30 -58.63 39.43
C ARG A 841 -2.32 -59.10 40.49
N LEU A 842 -1.04 -58.76 40.36
CA LEU A 842 -0.01 -59.06 41.38
C LEU A 842 -0.26 -58.33 42.70
N ALA A 843 -0.76 -57.08 42.65
CA ALA A 843 -1.17 -56.34 43.85
C ALA A 843 -2.38 -56.97 44.57
N LYS A 844 -3.23 -57.73 43.87
CA LYS A 844 -4.35 -58.48 44.47
C LYS A 844 -3.92 -59.80 45.11
N GLU A 845 -2.83 -60.40 44.63
CA GLU A 845 -2.34 -61.70 45.12
C GLU A 845 -1.41 -61.58 46.35
N ALA A 846 -0.80 -60.40 46.58
CA ALA A 846 0.06 -60.13 47.75
C ALA A 846 -0.67 -59.92 49.10
N SER A 847 -1.94 -60.30 49.19
CA SER A 847 -2.84 -60.04 50.34
C SER A 847 -2.47 -60.67 51.71
N PRO A 848 -1.60 -61.69 51.88
CA PRO A 848 -1.33 -62.23 53.23
C PRO A 848 -0.28 -61.46 54.04
N PHE A 849 0.62 -60.71 53.41
CA PHE A 849 1.76 -60.10 54.13
C PHE A 849 1.40 -58.77 54.82
N GLN A 850 0.37 -58.08 54.31
CA GLN A 850 -0.07 -56.77 54.79
C GLN A 850 -0.90 -56.84 56.09
N GLN A 851 -1.46 -58.01 56.42
CA GLN A 851 -2.27 -58.21 57.63
C GLN A 851 -1.43 -58.44 58.90
N HIS A 852 -0.13 -58.73 58.79
CA HIS A 852 0.74 -58.93 59.95
C HIS A 852 1.42 -57.63 60.43
N LEU A 853 1.57 -56.63 59.55
CA LEU A 853 2.25 -55.36 59.85
C LEU A 853 1.35 -54.28 60.48
N MET A 854 0.03 -54.37 60.31
CA MET A 854 -0.92 -53.39 60.86
C MET A 854 -1.31 -53.64 62.33
N ALA A 855 -0.85 -54.73 62.96
CA ALA A 855 -1.25 -55.09 64.33
C ALA A 855 -0.32 -54.57 65.45
N SER A 856 0.75 -53.84 65.14
CA SER A 856 1.75 -53.46 66.14
C SER A 856 2.19 -51.99 66.06
N ALA A 857 1.62 -51.19 66.97
CA ALA A 857 2.18 -50.00 67.62
C ALA A 857 1.71 -48.58 67.21
N PRO A 858 1.64 -47.62 68.18
CA PRO A 858 0.85 -46.39 68.12
C PRO A 858 1.67 -45.09 68.16
N ALA A 859 1.22 -44.01 67.50
CA ALA A 859 1.43 -42.62 67.95
C ALA A 859 0.67 -41.60 67.09
N ALA A 860 -0.35 -40.98 67.68
CA ALA A 860 -1.07 -39.82 67.14
C ALA A 860 -0.87 -38.62 68.09
N TRP A 861 -0.25 -37.52 67.64
CA TRP A 861 -0.31 -36.25 68.39
C TRP A 861 -0.13 -34.92 67.59
N PRO A 862 0.39 -34.81 66.35
CA PRO A 862 0.54 -33.48 65.73
C PRO A 862 -0.66 -32.97 64.90
N LEU A 863 -1.67 -33.79 64.58
CA LEU A 863 -2.72 -33.39 63.62
C LEU A 863 -3.87 -32.55 64.24
N ARG A 864 -4.05 -32.58 65.57
CA ARG A 864 -5.12 -31.84 66.26
C ARG A 864 -4.82 -30.35 66.47
N LYS A 865 -3.55 -29.92 66.34
CA LYS A 865 -3.15 -28.50 66.52
C LYS A 865 -3.24 -27.68 65.22
N ALA A 866 -3.15 -28.34 64.06
CA ALA A 866 -3.31 -27.71 62.75
C ALA A 866 -4.79 -27.41 62.43
N LEU A 867 -5.71 -28.34 62.72
CA LEU A 867 -7.13 -28.14 62.45
C LEU A 867 -7.78 -27.01 63.28
N LYS A 868 -7.31 -26.75 64.51
CA LYS A 868 -7.85 -25.64 65.33
C LYS A 868 -7.42 -24.24 64.86
N ARG A 869 -6.37 -24.13 64.04
CA ARG A 869 -5.90 -22.84 63.49
C ARG A 869 -6.57 -22.49 62.17
N VAL A 870 -6.96 -23.49 61.38
CA VAL A 870 -7.70 -23.30 60.13
C VAL A 870 -9.15 -22.91 60.41
N GLN A 871 -9.78 -23.53 61.41
CA GLN A 871 -11.16 -23.19 61.80
C GLN A 871 -11.30 -21.74 62.31
N ALA A 872 -10.32 -21.24 63.08
CA ALA A 872 -10.32 -19.87 63.61
C ALA A 872 -10.05 -18.76 62.57
N ALA A 873 -9.53 -19.13 61.39
CA ALA A 873 -9.34 -18.21 60.26
C ALA A 873 -10.60 -18.13 59.39
N GLN A 874 -11.40 -19.20 59.36
CA GLN A 874 -12.63 -19.31 58.59
C GLN A 874 -13.79 -18.55 59.24
N ASP A 875 -13.82 -18.50 60.58
CA ASP A 875 -14.84 -17.76 61.34
C ASP A 875 -14.60 -16.23 61.37
N ARG A 876 -13.46 -15.72 60.86
CA ARG A 876 -13.16 -14.27 60.77
C ARG A 876 -13.50 -13.66 59.40
N LEU A 877 -13.85 -14.49 58.41
CA LEU A 877 -14.17 -14.04 57.05
C LEU A 877 -15.68 -13.97 56.76
N SER A 878 -16.55 -14.51 57.62
CA SER A 878 -18.01 -14.43 57.43
C SER A 878 -18.65 -13.13 57.94
N ASP A 879 -17.94 -12.34 58.76
CA ASP A 879 -18.52 -11.15 59.41
C ASP A 879 -18.26 -9.82 58.67
N ALA A 880 -17.66 -9.85 57.48
CA ALA A 880 -17.27 -8.63 56.74
C ALA A 880 -18.03 -8.41 55.41
N VAL A 881 -19.18 -9.06 55.19
CA VAL A 881 -19.84 -9.09 53.86
C VAL A 881 -21.13 -8.25 53.71
N PRO A 882 -21.78 -7.64 54.72
CA PRO A 882 -22.91 -6.75 54.45
C PRO A 882 -22.54 -5.27 54.56
N LEU A 883 -21.86 -4.68 53.57
CA LEU A 883 -21.78 -3.21 53.41
C LEU A 883 -21.42 -2.68 52.00
N ILE A 884 -21.54 -3.49 50.94
CA ILE A 884 -21.36 -3.02 49.55
C ILE A 884 -22.48 -3.58 48.64
N ALA A 885 -23.73 -3.35 49.04
CA ALA A 885 -24.90 -3.77 48.26
C ALA A 885 -25.95 -2.64 48.14
N GLN A 886 -25.51 -1.37 48.09
CA GLN A 886 -26.47 -0.26 48.05
C GLN A 886 -25.98 0.98 47.26
N ALA A 887 -25.39 0.80 46.08
CA ALA A 887 -24.97 1.96 45.27
C ALA A 887 -25.06 1.84 43.74
N VAL A 888 -25.76 0.84 43.16
CA VAL A 888 -25.84 0.74 41.69
C VAL A 888 -27.23 0.35 41.22
N LEU A 889 -28.23 1.23 41.37
CA LEU A 889 -29.45 1.21 40.55
C LEU A 889 -30.07 2.62 40.45
N GLY A 890 -30.31 3.05 39.21
CA GLY A 890 -31.14 4.21 38.81
C GLY A 890 -30.35 5.30 38.10
N GLY A 891 -30.67 5.82 36.91
CA GLY A 891 -31.82 5.63 36.02
C GLY A 891 -32.05 6.92 35.21
N HIS A 892 -32.32 6.77 33.92
CA HIS A 892 -33.07 7.66 33.00
C HIS A 892 -32.48 8.97 32.41
N ALA A 893 -32.62 9.07 31.08
CA ALA A 893 -32.61 10.27 30.23
C ALA A 893 -34.01 10.97 30.26
N PRO A 894 -34.25 12.22 29.77
CA PRO A 894 -34.08 12.60 28.33
C PRO A 894 -33.85 14.10 27.95
N SER A 895 -33.47 14.30 26.67
CA SER A 895 -33.90 15.34 25.68
C SER A 895 -33.60 16.86 25.77
N ALA A 896 -32.95 17.34 24.68
CA ALA A 896 -33.18 18.54 23.83
C ALA A 896 -32.54 19.95 24.07
N CYS A 897 -32.00 20.45 22.94
CA CYS A 897 -31.88 21.83 22.39
C CYS A 897 -30.81 22.86 22.83
N ALA A 898 -29.92 23.13 21.85
CA ALA A 898 -29.18 24.34 21.43
C ALA A 898 -29.13 25.63 22.30
N THR A 899 -27.94 26.27 22.37
CA THR A 899 -27.54 27.57 21.73
C THR A 899 -26.32 28.25 22.44
N VAL A 900 -25.23 28.52 21.68
CA VAL A 900 -24.21 29.63 21.74
C VAL A 900 -23.25 29.84 22.97
N LEU A 901 -21.94 29.67 22.69
CA LEU A 901 -20.64 30.34 23.08
C LEU A 901 -20.45 31.11 24.43
N PRO A 902 -19.21 31.43 24.90
CA PRO A 902 -17.87 30.79 24.76
C PRO A 902 -17.08 30.67 26.10
N GLY A 903 -16.02 29.85 26.14
CA GLY A 903 -14.82 30.12 26.95
C GLY A 903 -14.48 29.16 28.12
N VAL A 904 -13.20 28.76 28.11
CA VAL A 904 -12.35 28.34 29.25
C VAL A 904 -12.34 26.85 29.66
N ALA A 905 -11.10 26.33 29.75
CA ALA A 905 -10.60 25.12 30.39
C ALA A 905 -10.90 23.77 29.72
N GLY A 906 -9.97 23.34 28.86
CA GLY A 906 -9.94 22.01 28.27
C GLY A 906 -9.66 20.93 29.32
N THR A 907 -10.61 20.01 29.44
CA THR A 907 -10.49 18.72 30.12
C THR A 907 -9.89 17.69 29.15
N SER A 908 -8.96 16.90 29.68
CA SER A 908 -8.21 15.86 28.98
C SER A 908 -9.07 14.67 28.57
N LEU A 909 -9.01 14.30 27.29
CA LEU A 909 -9.43 13.00 26.75
C LEU A 909 -8.38 11.92 27.08
N PRO A 910 -8.77 10.65 27.25
CA PRO A 910 -7.83 9.55 27.48
C PRO A 910 -7.11 9.17 26.17
N ALA A 911 -5.78 9.13 26.23
CA ALA A 911 -4.91 8.76 25.12
C ALA A 911 -4.96 7.24 24.82
N PRO A 912 -4.79 6.82 23.55
CA PRO A 912 -4.54 5.42 23.21
C PRO A 912 -3.15 4.98 23.68
N GLY A 913 -3.06 3.72 24.14
CA GLY A 913 -1.94 3.14 24.89
C GLY A 913 -0.56 3.30 24.24
N GLY A 914 0.41 3.70 25.06
CA GLY A 914 1.81 3.91 24.69
C GLY A 914 2.60 2.61 24.59
N PHE A 915 3.45 2.53 23.55
CA PHE A 915 4.43 1.47 23.32
C PHE A 915 5.77 1.85 23.93
N ASN A 916 6.42 0.90 24.59
CA ASN A 916 7.66 1.13 25.35
C ASN A 916 8.69 0.04 24.99
N THR A 917 9.80 0.40 24.32
CA THR A 917 10.94 -0.51 24.13
C THR A 917 12.28 0.25 24.08
N ALA A 918 13.17 -0.09 25.01
CA ALA A 918 14.60 0.23 25.00
C ALA A 918 15.38 -1.01 25.49
N CYS A 919 16.54 -1.29 24.88
CA CYS A 919 17.38 -2.44 25.19
C CYS A 919 18.21 -2.28 26.49
N TRP A 920 18.02 -3.25 27.41
CA TRP A 920 18.96 -3.94 28.33
C TRP A 920 20.11 -3.07 28.90
N ASP A 921 20.05 -2.42 30.06
CA ASP A 921 19.68 -2.91 31.39
C ASP A 921 18.75 -1.91 32.12
N GLY A 922 17.50 -2.30 32.36
CA GLY A 922 16.47 -1.52 33.06
C GLY A 922 15.22 -2.39 33.25
N PRO A 923 14.35 -2.06 34.21
CA PRO A 923 13.66 -3.01 35.09
C PRO A 923 12.95 -4.13 34.33
N ALA A 924 13.16 -5.39 34.74
CA ALA A 924 12.64 -6.62 34.14
C ALA A 924 11.31 -6.40 33.41
N ALA A 925 11.36 -6.33 32.08
CA ALA A 925 10.17 -6.31 31.24
C ALA A 925 9.28 -7.47 31.69
N SER A 926 8.03 -7.17 32.07
CA SER A 926 7.10 -8.21 32.49
C SER A 926 6.93 -9.15 31.32
N SER A 927 7.52 -10.34 31.41
CA SER A 927 7.37 -11.41 30.42
C SER A 927 5.91 -11.55 30.05
N ALA A 928 5.62 -11.56 28.74
CA ALA A 928 4.27 -11.77 28.24
C ALA A 928 3.71 -13.07 28.83
N ARG A 929 2.49 -13.01 29.37
CA ARG A 929 1.79 -14.19 29.86
C ARG A 929 1.24 -14.96 28.68
N LEU A 930 1.25 -16.29 28.79
CA LEU A 930 0.75 -17.20 27.76
C LEU A 930 -0.24 -18.20 28.35
N ASP A 931 -1.36 -18.41 27.66
CA ASP A 931 -2.27 -19.54 27.90
C ASP A 931 -2.04 -20.60 26.83
N LEU A 932 -1.62 -21.80 27.24
CA LEU A 932 -1.60 -22.97 26.38
C LEU A 932 -2.88 -23.76 26.60
N VAL A 933 -3.74 -23.81 25.58
CA VAL A 933 -5.08 -24.41 25.64
C VAL A 933 -5.09 -25.67 24.78
N VAL A 934 -5.28 -26.83 25.39
CA VAL A 934 -5.29 -28.12 24.70
C VAL A 934 -6.67 -28.77 24.81
N ALA A 935 -7.25 -29.13 23.68
CA ALA A 935 -8.48 -29.92 23.62
C ALA A 935 -8.13 -31.42 23.63
N HIS A 936 -8.43 -32.12 24.73
CA HIS A 936 -7.93 -33.47 24.99
C HIS A 936 -9.06 -34.53 25.09
N CYS A 937 -8.80 -35.72 24.55
CA CYS A 937 -9.68 -36.88 24.49
C CYS A 937 -8.87 -38.20 24.51
N ARG A 938 -8.18 -38.48 25.62
CA ARG A 938 -7.42 -39.73 25.87
C ARG A 938 -6.13 -39.90 25.05
N GLU A 939 -5.73 -38.92 24.24
CA GLU A 939 -4.46 -38.95 23.54
C GLU A 939 -3.28 -38.78 24.52
N PRO A 940 -2.09 -39.34 24.25
CA PRO A 940 -0.94 -39.18 25.16
C PRO A 940 -0.46 -37.72 25.21
N LEU A 941 -0.21 -37.22 26.43
CA LEU A 941 0.17 -35.81 26.69
C LEU A 941 1.66 -35.63 27.07
N ASP A 942 2.50 -36.66 26.98
CA ASP A 942 3.92 -36.63 27.38
C ASP A 942 4.75 -35.59 26.60
N TRP A 943 4.29 -35.20 25.42
CA TRP A 943 4.91 -34.19 24.58
C TRP A 943 4.91 -32.80 25.24
N LEU A 944 3.96 -32.50 26.13
CA LEU A 944 3.91 -31.22 26.87
C LEU A 944 5.13 -31.02 27.77
N HIS A 945 5.78 -32.10 28.23
CA HIS A 945 6.99 -32.04 29.04
C HIS A 945 8.26 -32.22 28.23
N THR A 946 8.22 -33.14 27.27
CA THR A 946 9.40 -33.55 26.53
C THR A 946 9.74 -32.60 25.39
N LYS A 947 8.73 -31.94 24.79
CA LYS A 947 8.93 -31.06 23.62
C LYS A 947 8.85 -29.58 23.96
N LEU A 948 7.98 -29.18 24.88
CA LEU A 948 7.83 -27.78 25.27
C LEU A 948 8.76 -27.43 26.44
N THR A 949 10.06 -27.34 26.18
CA THR A 949 11.03 -27.07 27.26
C THR A 949 11.23 -25.58 27.56
N LYS A 950 10.83 -24.69 26.65
CA LYS A 950 11.05 -23.24 26.74
C LYS A 950 9.72 -22.49 26.59
N MET A 951 9.06 -22.26 27.73
CA MET A 951 7.82 -21.48 27.79
C MET A 951 8.10 -20.06 28.28
N PRO A 952 7.34 -19.05 27.81
CA PRO A 952 7.35 -17.72 28.41
C PRO A 952 7.11 -17.81 29.94
N PRO A 953 7.88 -17.09 30.76
CA PRO A 953 7.63 -17.01 32.20
C PRO A 953 6.16 -16.64 32.50
N GLY A 954 5.54 -17.38 33.42
CA GLY A 954 4.14 -17.18 33.80
C GLY A 954 3.11 -17.88 32.88
N SER A 955 3.57 -18.79 32.00
CA SER A 955 2.69 -19.60 31.16
C SER A 955 1.74 -20.48 31.98
N ARG A 956 0.49 -20.60 31.54
CA ARG A 956 -0.56 -21.43 32.16
C ARG A 956 -1.03 -22.50 31.17
N LEU A 957 -1.24 -23.72 31.65
CA LEU A 957 -1.79 -24.83 30.86
C LEU A 957 -3.26 -25.04 31.21
N PHE A 958 -4.11 -25.11 30.19
CA PHE A 958 -5.52 -25.45 30.28
C PHE A 958 -5.79 -26.71 29.45
N LEU A 959 -6.14 -27.81 30.11
CA LEU A 959 -6.52 -29.07 29.48
C LEU A 959 -8.04 -29.22 29.56
N TYR A 960 -8.71 -29.23 28.42
CA TYR A 960 -10.16 -29.45 28.35
C TYR A 960 -10.44 -30.91 28.01
N GLU A 961 -10.94 -31.66 29.00
CA GLU A 961 -11.23 -33.10 28.90
C GLU A 961 -12.59 -33.36 28.26
N LYS A 962 -12.59 -33.84 27.01
CA LYS A 962 -13.79 -34.02 26.19
C LYS A 962 -14.42 -35.40 26.29
N CYS A 963 -13.66 -36.41 26.71
CA CYS A 963 -14.06 -37.83 26.57
C CYS A 963 -14.23 -38.57 27.90
N GLY A 964 -14.43 -37.80 28.98
CA GLY A 964 -14.70 -38.30 30.33
C GLY A 964 -13.50 -38.98 31.01
N ALA A 965 -12.35 -39.07 30.34
CA ALA A 965 -11.10 -39.44 31.00
C ALA A 965 -10.60 -38.22 31.78
N TRP A 966 -10.25 -38.41 33.05
CA TRP A 966 -9.71 -37.33 33.86
C TRP A 966 -8.20 -37.44 33.88
N THR A 967 -7.51 -36.41 33.36
CA THR A 967 -6.06 -36.29 33.54
C THR A 967 -5.76 -35.66 34.89
N ASP A 968 -4.85 -36.26 35.65
CA ASP A 968 -4.41 -35.69 36.92
C ASP A 968 -3.53 -34.44 36.66
N PRO A 969 -3.91 -33.22 37.13
CA PRO A 969 -3.07 -32.04 36.99
C PRO A 969 -1.66 -32.21 37.58
N SER A 970 -1.49 -33.11 38.56
CA SER A 970 -0.21 -33.33 39.24
C SER A 970 0.85 -33.95 38.32
N SER A 971 0.44 -34.66 37.25
CA SER A 971 1.37 -35.19 36.25
C SER A 971 2.17 -34.08 35.56
N PHE A 972 1.66 -32.85 35.58
CA PHE A 972 2.31 -31.69 34.98
C PHE A 972 3.10 -30.80 35.95
N ALA A 973 3.17 -31.16 37.24
CA ALA A 973 3.80 -30.33 38.26
C ALA A 973 5.32 -30.10 38.03
N ALA A 974 5.99 -31.03 37.33
CA ALA A 974 7.39 -30.91 36.97
C ALA A 974 7.63 -30.12 35.66
N GLY A 975 6.56 -29.69 34.98
CA GLY A 975 6.62 -29.00 33.70
C GLY A 975 6.99 -27.51 33.80
N PRO A 976 7.11 -26.84 32.65
CA PRO A 976 7.47 -25.40 32.58
C PRO A 976 6.31 -24.45 32.93
N PHE A 977 5.14 -24.98 33.34
CA PHE A 977 3.92 -24.19 33.53
C PHE A 977 3.81 -23.67 34.96
N GLN A 978 3.44 -22.40 35.12
CA GLN A 978 3.19 -21.80 36.43
C GLN A 978 1.90 -22.34 37.07
N ALA A 979 0.91 -22.65 36.25
CA ALA A 979 -0.36 -23.20 36.69
C ALA A 979 -0.91 -24.16 35.64
N VAL A 980 -1.50 -25.26 36.11
CA VAL A 980 -2.16 -26.27 35.28
C VAL A 980 -3.60 -26.41 35.72
N ARG A 981 -4.53 -26.37 34.78
CA ARG A 981 -5.97 -26.50 35.02
C ARG A 981 -6.54 -27.56 34.10
N VAL A 982 -7.08 -28.62 34.68
CA VAL A 982 -7.84 -29.64 33.97
C VAL A 982 -9.33 -29.33 34.16
N ILE A 983 -10.05 -29.17 33.05
CA ILE A 983 -11.44 -28.73 33.02
C ILE A 983 -12.25 -29.82 32.33
N ALA A 984 -13.20 -30.41 33.05
CA ALA A 984 -14.14 -31.35 32.45
C ALA A 984 -15.06 -30.61 31.47
N ARG A 985 -15.00 -30.97 30.19
CA ARG A 985 -15.86 -30.43 29.14
C ARG A 985 -16.32 -31.57 28.23
N PRO A 986 -17.08 -32.55 28.75
CA PRO A 986 -17.57 -33.64 27.92
C PRO A 986 -18.43 -33.09 26.79
N ASP A 987 -18.24 -33.59 25.58
CA ASP A 987 -19.14 -33.28 24.47
C ASP A 987 -20.56 -33.76 24.84
N ILE A 988 -21.54 -32.84 24.82
CA ILE A 988 -22.92 -33.11 25.24
C ILE A 988 -23.75 -33.47 23.99
N GLY A 989 -24.32 -34.67 23.96
CA GLY A 989 -25.22 -35.11 22.89
C GLY A 989 -24.55 -36.00 21.83
N ALA A 990 -25.22 -36.16 20.68
CA ALA A 990 -24.74 -37.00 19.58
C ALA A 990 -23.68 -36.31 18.70
N ALA A 991 -23.63 -34.97 18.72
CA ALA A 991 -22.67 -34.18 17.95
C ALA A 991 -21.41 -33.93 18.78
N ARG A 992 -20.25 -34.36 18.27
CA ARG A 992 -18.94 -34.11 18.88
C ARG A 992 -18.52 -32.67 18.59
N GLY A 993 -18.42 -31.82 19.62
CA GLY A 993 -18.01 -30.41 19.49
C GLY A 993 -16.52 -30.21 19.19
N ASP A 994 -15.75 -31.31 19.20
CA ASP A 994 -14.33 -31.39 18.85
C ASP A 994 -13.50 -30.33 19.59
N GLU A 995 -12.43 -29.78 19.01
CA GLU A 995 -11.61 -28.73 19.64
C GLU A 995 -12.33 -27.38 19.77
N CYS A 996 -13.31 -27.10 18.92
CA CYS A 996 -14.04 -25.84 18.92
C CYS A 996 -14.75 -25.57 20.26
N SER A 997 -15.41 -26.59 20.82
CA SER A 997 -16.13 -26.46 22.09
C SER A 997 -15.18 -26.10 23.24
N ALA A 998 -13.99 -26.69 23.27
CA ALA A 998 -12.95 -26.40 24.27
C ALA A 998 -12.42 -24.96 24.14
N TYR A 999 -12.07 -24.54 22.93
CA TYR A 999 -11.50 -23.22 22.70
C TYR A 999 -12.47 -22.08 23.04
N LEU A 1000 -13.72 -22.20 22.59
CA LEU A 1000 -14.77 -21.21 22.87
C LEU A 1000 -15.12 -21.17 24.36
N THR A 1001 -15.14 -22.33 25.03
CA THR A 1001 -15.32 -22.39 26.50
C THR A 1001 -14.20 -21.65 27.21
N HIS A 1002 -12.94 -21.80 26.75
CA HIS A 1002 -11.80 -21.07 27.32
C HIS A 1002 -11.93 -19.56 27.17
N ILE A 1003 -12.26 -19.11 25.95
CA ILE A 1003 -12.44 -17.70 25.64
C ILE A 1003 -13.53 -17.10 26.55
N LEU A 1004 -14.69 -17.74 26.64
CA LEU A 1004 -15.81 -17.25 27.45
C LEU A 1004 -15.48 -17.22 28.95
N ALA A 1005 -14.93 -18.31 29.49
CA ALA A 1005 -14.64 -18.42 30.92
C ALA A 1005 -13.53 -17.46 31.38
N ASN A 1006 -12.60 -17.11 30.49
CA ASN A 1006 -11.44 -16.31 30.80
C ASN A 1006 -11.41 -14.96 30.09
N TYR A 1007 -12.47 -14.52 29.41
CA TYR A 1007 -12.45 -13.36 28.50
C TYR A 1007 -11.78 -12.09 29.08
N GLN A 1008 -12.03 -11.80 30.36
CA GLN A 1008 -11.44 -10.65 31.09
C GLN A 1008 -10.06 -10.93 31.72
N LYS A 1009 -9.64 -12.20 31.74
CA LYS A 1009 -8.43 -12.72 32.41
C LYS A 1009 -7.54 -13.54 31.46
N LEU A 1010 -7.76 -13.44 30.15
CA LEU A 1010 -6.95 -14.09 29.13
C LEU A 1010 -5.48 -13.72 29.34
N ALA A 1011 -4.55 -14.61 29.03
CA ALA A 1011 -3.13 -14.26 28.92
C ALA A 1011 -2.88 -13.25 27.79
N ASP A 1012 -1.67 -12.69 27.66
CA ASP A 1012 -1.36 -11.71 26.61
C ASP A 1012 -1.40 -12.38 25.24
N PHE A 1013 -0.95 -13.64 25.19
CA PHE A 1013 -1.12 -14.54 24.06
C PHE A 1013 -1.82 -15.84 24.50
N ILE A 1014 -2.56 -16.45 23.58
CA ILE A 1014 -3.20 -17.75 23.75
C ILE A 1014 -2.78 -18.65 22.58
N VAL A 1015 -2.33 -19.86 22.88
CA VAL A 1015 -2.00 -20.88 21.90
C VAL A 1015 -3.00 -22.02 22.04
N PHE A 1016 -3.79 -22.24 20.99
CA PHE A 1016 -4.78 -23.30 20.92
C PHE A 1016 -4.23 -24.50 20.15
N LEU A 1017 -4.24 -25.68 20.77
CA LEU A 1017 -3.72 -26.92 20.22
C LEU A 1017 -4.72 -28.07 20.36
N GLN A 1018 -4.67 -28.97 19.37
CA GLN A 1018 -5.24 -30.31 19.51
C GLN A 1018 -4.30 -31.15 20.40
N SER A 1019 -4.75 -32.30 20.89
CA SER A 1019 -3.96 -33.14 21.79
C SER A 1019 -2.89 -33.98 21.08
N ASP A 1020 -2.97 -34.07 19.75
CA ASP A 1020 -2.05 -34.70 18.80
C ASP A 1020 -1.37 -33.68 17.86
N PRO A 1021 -0.78 -32.58 18.36
CA PRO A 1021 -0.33 -31.48 17.52
C PRO A 1021 0.71 -31.92 16.48
N MET A 1022 1.51 -32.94 16.80
CA MET A 1022 2.61 -33.44 15.96
C MET A 1022 2.14 -34.01 14.61
N ASP A 1023 0.88 -34.42 14.48
CA ASP A 1023 0.33 -34.94 13.22
C ASP A 1023 -0.02 -33.81 12.24
N HIS A 1024 -0.01 -32.56 12.72
CA HIS A 1024 -0.56 -31.40 12.01
C HIS A 1024 0.41 -30.20 11.97
N LEU A 1025 1.29 -30.05 12.96
CA LEU A 1025 2.29 -28.99 13.06
C LEU A 1025 3.70 -29.51 13.32
N HIS A 1026 4.69 -28.72 12.93
CA HIS A 1026 6.09 -28.98 13.27
C HIS A 1026 6.41 -28.41 14.65
N MET A 1027 6.78 -29.26 15.62
CA MET A 1027 7.05 -28.83 17.00
C MET A 1027 8.20 -27.81 17.11
N ASP A 1028 9.20 -27.89 16.21
CA ASP A 1028 10.27 -26.89 16.12
C ASP A 1028 9.72 -25.48 15.80
N PHE A 1029 8.67 -25.41 14.96
CA PHE A 1029 8.03 -24.15 14.63
C PHE A 1029 7.25 -23.59 15.82
N LEU A 1030 6.52 -24.43 16.54
CA LEU A 1030 5.84 -24.03 17.78
C LEU A 1030 6.85 -23.54 18.83
N ASP A 1031 7.97 -24.24 19.04
CA ASP A 1031 9.03 -23.79 19.96
C ASP A 1031 9.59 -22.43 19.55
N LEU A 1032 9.77 -22.18 18.24
CA LEU A 1032 10.21 -20.89 17.74
C LEU A 1032 9.18 -19.77 18.02
N VAL A 1033 7.89 -20.03 17.82
CA VAL A 1033 6.81 -19.08 18.17
C VAL A 1033 6.84 -18.76 19.67
N LEU A 1034 6.95 -19.78 20.52
CA LEU A 1034 7.00 -19.62 21.98
C LEU A 1034 8.22 -18.82 22.43
N ARG A 1035 9.39 -19.04 21.82
CA ARG A 1035 10.60 -18.25 22.05
C ARG A 1035 10.43 -16.81 21.58
N SER A 1036 9.80 -16.58 20.44
CA SER A 1036 9.51 -15.22 19.96
C SER A 1036 8.58 -14.47 20.90
N ILE A 1037 7.56 -15.14 21.46
CA ILE A 1037 6.68 -14.57 22.49
C ILE A 1037 7.48 -14.26 23.77
N ALA A 1038 8.29 -15.21 24.25
CA ALA A 1038 9.11 -15.03 25.44
C ALA A 1038 10.14 -13.89 25.29
N ALA A 1039 10.67 -13.70 24.08
CA ALA A 1039 11.62 -12.65 23.74
C ALA A 1039 10.96 -11.29 23.45
N GLY A 1040 9.62 -11.22 23.38
CA GLY A 1040 8.89 -10.01 22.99
C GLY A 1040 9.11 -9.59 21.54
N THR A 1041 9.53 -10.51 20.66
CA THR A 1041 9.72 -10.26 19.22
C THR A 1041 8.52 -10.70 18.39
N TYR A 1042 7.54 -11.34 19.01
CA TYR A 1042 6.27 -11.74 18.40
C TYR A 1042 5.24 -10.60 18.51
N ASP A 1043 4.75 -10.11 17.36
CA ASP A 1043 3.84 -8.96 17.28
C ASP A 1043 2.71 -9.16 16.24
N VAL A 1044 2.20 -10.39 16.13
CA VAL A 1044 1.06 -10.70 15.26
C VAL A 1044 -0.17 -11.08 16.07
N GLY A 1045 -1.32 -10.54 15.68
CA GLY A 1045 -2.59 -10.77 16.36
C GLY A 1045 -3.09 -12.20 16.23
N PHE A 1046 -2.85 -12.85 15.08
CA PHE A 1046 -3.21 -14.23 14.80
C PHE A 1046 -2.11 -14.90 13.97
N LEU A 1047 -1.75 -16.14 14.31
CA LEU A 1047 -0.80 -16.95 13.56
C LEU A 1047 -1.26 -18.41 13.49
N PRO A 1048 -1.57 -18.95 12.30
CA PRO A 1048 -1.77 -20.38 12.13
C PRO A 1048 -0.46 -21.13 12.44
N LEU A 1049 -0.55 -22.18 13.24
CA LEU A 1049 0.61 -22.99 13.62
C LEU A 1049 0.85 -24.18 12.67
N ASN A 1050 -0.16 -24.53 11.90
CA ASN A 1050 -0.12 -25.64 10.97
C ASN A 1050 0.62 -25.26 9.69
N GLY A 1051 1.33 -26.24 9.13
CA GLY A 1051 2.09 -26.08 7.89
C GLY A 1051 1.26 -26.24 6.61
N PRO A 1052 0.49 -27.34 6.48
CA PRO A 1052 -0.33 -27.59 5.31
C PRO A 1052 -1.46 -26.56 5.15
N ARG A 1053 -1.73 -26.15 3.91
CA ARG A 1053 -2.91 -25.32 3.56
C ARG A 1053 -3.97 -26.15 2.86
N HIS A 1054 -5.23 -25.85 3.12
CA HIS A 1054 -6.33 -26.36 2.31
C HIS A 1054 -6.34 -25.68 0.94
N VAL A 1055 -6.85 -26.41 -0.06
CA VAL A 1055 -7.15 -25.78 -1.37
C VAL A 1055 -8.24 -24.75 -1.14
N ARG A 1056 -8.11 -23.58 -1.76
CA ARG A 1056 -9.12 -22.52 -1.74
C ARG A 1056 -10.50 -23.11 -2.02
N THR A 1057 -11.44 -22.92 -1.10
CA THR A 1057 -12.77 -23.56 -1.19
C THR A 1057 -13.87 -22.62 -0.71
N LEU A 1058 -15.06 -22.84 -1.25
CA LEU A 1058 -16.30 -22.22 -0.82
C LEU A 1058 -17.38 -23.28 -0.96
N THR A 1059 -17.92 -23.73 0.17
CA THR A 1059 -18.97 -24.76 0.20
C THR A 1059 -20.24 -24.19 0.83
N PRO A 1060 -21.43 -24.72 0.50
CA PRO A 1060 -22.68 -24.28 1.14
C PRO A 1060 -22.63 -24.37 2.67
N CYS A 1061 -21.99 -25.43 3.20
CA CYS A 1061 -21.75 -25.59 4.64
C CYS A 1061 -20.92 -24.43 5.21
N LEU A 1062 -19.80 -24.08 4.56
CA LEU A 1062 -18.94 -22.98 5.00
C LEU A 1062 -19.67 -21.63 4.94
N GLN A 1063 -20.50 -21.42 3.91
CA GLN A 1063 -21.33 -20.21 3.78
C GLN A 1063 -22.37 -20.12 4.90
N ALA A 1064 -23.08 -21.22 5.19
CA ALA A 1064 -24.08 -21.27 6.26
C ALA A 1064 -23.46 -21.03 7.65
N VAL A 1065 -22.30 -21.65 7.91
CA VAL A 1065 -21.56 -21.42 9.15
C VAL A 1065 -21.10 -19.96 9.24
N HIS A 1066 -20.58 -19.37 8.17
CA HIS A 1066 -20.18 -17.97 8.14
C HIS A 1066 -21.37 -17.02 8.37
N GLU A 1067 -22.49 -17.25 7.67
CA GLU A 1067 -23.72 -16.46 7.81
C GLU A 1067 -24.25 -16.50 9.24
N GLU A 1068 -24.21 -17.66 9.89
CA GLU A 1068 -24.63 -17.80 11.27
C GLU A 1068 -23.70 -17.07 12.26
N ILE A 1069 -22.38 -17.06 12.03
CA ILE A 1069 -21.42 -16.37 12.90
C ILE A 1069 -21.49 -14.84 12.72
N PHE A 1070 -21.46 -14.38 11.47
CA PHE A 1070 -21.23 -12.98 11.13
C PHE A 1070 -22.51 -12.23 10.72
N GLY A 1071 -23.59 -12.94 10.41
CA GLY A 1071 -24.83 -12.35 9.90
C GLY A 1071 -24.76 -11.93 8.43
N GLU A 1072 -23.75 -12.40 7.70
CA GLU A 1072 -23.55 -12.08 6.29
C GLU A 1072 -23.01 -13.27 5.48
N ASN A 1073 -23.34 -13.29 4.19
CA ASN A 1073 -22.92 -14.37 3.30
C ASN A 1073 -21.44 -14.28 2.92
N LEU A 1074 -20.75 -15.43 2.98
CA LEU A 1074 -19.37 -15.55 2.51
C LEU A 1074 -19.33 -15.56 0.98
N THR A 1075 -18.75 -14.52 0.39
CA THR A 1075 -18.73 -14.30 -1.07
C THR A 1075 -17.41 -14.68 -1.74
N ALA A 1076 -16.34 -14.87 -0.98
CA ALA A 1076 -15.00 -15.15 -1.48
C ALA A 1076 -14.57 -16.59 -1.16
N LEU A 1077 -13.66 -17.12 -1.99
CA LEU A 1077 -12.99 -18.40 -1.70
C LEU A 1077 -12.12 -18.25 -0.46
N VAL A 1078 -12.19 -19.22 0.46
CA VAL A 1078 -11.40 -19.24 1.70
C VAL A 1078 -10.18 -20.12 1.47
N GLY A 1079 -8.98 -19.60 1.79
CA GLY A 1079 -7.72 -20.34 1.71
C GLY A 1079 -7.11 -20.59 3.09
N PRO A 1080 -7.67 -21.47 3.93
CA PRO A 1080 -7.18 -21.60 5.30
C PRO A 1080 -5.96 -22.50 5.38
N TYR A 1081 -5.24 -22.37 6.50
CA TYR A 1081 -4.34 -23.43 6.95
C TYR A 1081 -5.18 -24.62 7.42
N CYS A 1082 -4.66 -25.84 7.28
CA CYS A 1082 -5.37 -26.99 7.83
C CYS A 1082 -5.53 -26.82 9.32
N CYS A 1083 -6.66 -27.32 9.84
CA CYS A 1083 -6.82 -27.73 11.22
C CYS A 1083 -6.88 -26.53 12.20
N ALA A 1084 -7.44 -26.74 13.40
CA ALA A 1084 -7.66 -25.65 14.37
C ALA A 1084 -6.51 -25.53 15.38
N GLN A 1085 -5.31 -25.16 14.92
CA GLN A 1085 -4.17 -24.87 15.80
C GLN A 1085 -3.51 -23.54 15.44
N PHE A 1086 -3.52 -22.59 16.37
CA PHE A 1086 -3.10 -21.22 16.14
C PHE A 1086 -2.71 -20.51 17.44
N ALA A 1087 -1.89 -19.46 17.31
CA ALA A 1087 -1.62 -18.49 18.34
C ALA A 1087 -2.45 -17.22 18.08
N VAL A 1088 -3.01 -16.62 19.13
CA VAL A 1088 -3.80 -15.39 19.04
C VAL A 1088 -3.53 -14.47 20.23
N SER A 1089 -3.49 -13.15 20.00
CA SER A 1089 -3.32 -12.17 21.09
C SER A 1089 -4.64 -11.93 21.83
N ARG A 1090 -4.55 -11.51 23.10
CA ARG A 1090 -5.70 -11.06 23.90
C ARG A 1090 -6.50 -10.01 23.16
N GLU A 1091 -5.79 -9.01 22.63
CA GLU A 1091 -6.38 -7.84 21.96
C GLU A 1091 -7.21 -8.29 20.77
N THR A 1092 -6.69 -9.20 19.95
CA THR A 1092 -7.39 -9.77 18.81
C THR A 1092 -8.64 -10.55 19.23
N VAL A 1093 -8.58 -11.37 20.28
CA VAL A 1093 -9.78 -12.03 20.83
C VAL A 1093 -10.81 -11.00 21.28
N GLN A 1094 -10.37 -9.94 21.95
CA GLN A 1094 -11.25 -8.91 22.53
C GLN A 1094 -11.84 -7.92 21.52
N GLN A 1095 -11.42 -7.95 20.25
CA GLN A 1095 -12.06 -7.21 19.16
C GLN A 1095 -13.49 -7.71 18.87
N ARG A 1096 -13.82 -8.94 19.29
CA ARG A 1096 -15.17 -9.52 19.17
C ARG A 1096 -15.83 -9.59 20.53
N SER A 1097 -17.13 -9.30 20.63
CA SER A 1097 -17.82 -9.31 21.92
C SER A 1097 -17.92 -10.71 22.55
N LEU A 1098 -18.12 -10.76 23.87
CA LEU A 1098 -18.38 -12.02 24.57
C LEU A 1098 -19.62 -12.75 24.01
N ASP A 1099 -20.67 -12.00 23.64
CA ASP A 1099 -21.88 -12.53 23.00
C ASP A 1099 -21.59 -13.19 21.65
N PHE A 1100 -20.64 -12.65 20.87
CA PHE A 1100 -20.22 -13.24 19.61
C PHE A 1100 -19.68 -14.67 19.81
N PHE A 1101 -18.77 -14.85 20.77
CA PHE A 1101 -18.23 -16.18 21.10
C PHE A 1101 -19.29 -17.10 21.73
N SER A 1102 -20.24 -16.54 22.49
CA SER A 1102 -21.35 -17.32 23.06
C SER A 1102 -22.26 -17.87 21.98
N ARG A 1103 -22.54 -17.11 20.91
CA ARG A 1103 -23.28 -17.61 19.75
C ARG A 1103 -22.52 -18.71 19.05
N MET A 1104 -21.21 -18.53 18.80
CA MET A 1104 -20.37 -19.58 18.21
C MET A 1104 -20.39 -20.87 19.03
N LEU A 1105 -20.30 -20.78 20.36
CA LEU A 1105 -20.33 -21.96 21.23
C LEU A 1105 -21.66 -22.72 21.08
N SER A 1106 -22.78 -21.99 20.96
CA SER A 1106 -24.10 -22.60 20.75
C SER A 1106 -24.22 -23.43 19.47
N LEU A 1107 -23.32 -23.23 18.49
CA LEU A 1107 -23.30 -24.01 17.24
C LEU A 1107 -22.61 -25.37 17.41
N VAL A 1108 -21.78 -25.54 18.44
CA VAL A 1108 -20.89 -26.71 18.60
C VAL A 1108 -21.02 -27.41 19.96
N ASP A 1109 -21.79 -26.86 20.90
CA ASP A 1109 -21.99 -27.45 22.24
C ASP A 1109 -23.23 -28.35 22.37
N GLY A 1110 -23.91 -28.59 21.24
CA GLY A 1110 -25.13 -29.40 21.19
C GLY A 1110 -26.40 -28.67 21.65
N SER A 1111 -26.34 -27.37 21.95
CA SER A 1111 -27.52 -26.59 22.33
C SER A 1111 -28.50 -26.31 21.18
N ARG A 1112 -28.07 -26.52 19.93
CA ARG A 1112 -28.91 -26.41 18.73
C ARG A 1112 -29.09 -27.77 18.07
N ASP A 1113 -30.35 -28.10 17.77
CA ASP A 1113 -30.73 -29.34 17.07
C ASP A 1113 -30.52 -29.28 15.54
N VAL A 1114 -29.96 -28.19 15.00
CA VAL A 1114 -29.84 -27.97 13.56
C VAL A 1114 -28.39 -28.13 13.11
N ASP A 1115 -28.14 -29.16 12.29
CA ASP A 1115 -26.94 -29.25 11.47
C ASP A 1115 -27.05 -28.27 10.28
N LEU A 1116 -26.28 -27.18 10.33
CA LEU A 1116 -26.25 -26.15 9.28
C LEU A 1116 -25.80 -26.70 7.92
N CYS A 1117 -25.08 -27.82 7.92
CA CYS A 1117 -24.50 -28.42 6.72
C CYS A 1117 -25.37 -29.57 6.17
N GLY A 1118 -26.45 -29.94 6.86
CA GLY A 1118 -27.45 -30.89 6.39
C GLY A 1118 -26.95 -32.31 6.14
N VAL A 1119 -25.89 -32.75 6.83
CA VAL A 1119 -25.31 -34.08 6.60
C VAL A 1119 -25.83 -35.03 7.69
N GLU A 1120 -26.97 -35.67 7.41
CA GLU A 1120 -27.50 -36.69 8.31
C GLU A 1120 -26.47 -37.83 8.52
N GLY A 1121 -26.16 -38.13 9.79
CA GLY A 1121 -25.33 -39.28 10.18
C GLY A 1121 -23.83 -39.02 10.37
N THR A 1122 -23.35 -37.78 10.26
CA THR A 1122 -21.95 -37.48 10.64
C THR A 1122 -21.78 -37.45 12.14
N LYS A 1123 -20.80 -38.20 12.66
CA LYS A 1123 -20.42 -38.16 14.08
C LYS A 1123 -19.65 -36.89 14.47
N ARG A 1124 -19.09 -36.18 13.48
CA ARG A 1124 -18.33 -34.93 13.64
C ARG A 1124 -19.28 -33.74 13.57
N SER A 1125 -19.10 -32.72 14.41
CA SER A 1125 -19.77 -31.44 14.22
C SER A 1125 -19.28 -30.81 12.91
N THR A 1126 -20.17 -30.72 11.93
CA THR A 1126 -19.95 -30.04 10.66
C THR A 1126 -19.69 -28.54 10.85
N GLN A 1127 -20.25 -27.95 11.91
CA GLN A 1127 -20.03 -26.56 12.29
C GLN A 1127 -18.61 -26.36 12.80
N CYS A 1128 -18.10 -27.26 13.66
CA CYS A 1128 -16.71 -27.20 14.10
C CYS A 1128 -15.75 -27.38 12.91
N TYR A 1129 -16.07 -28.28 11.98
CA TYR A 1129 -15.34 -28.38 10.71
C TYR A 1129 -15.36 -27.06 9.93
N GLY A 1130 -16.49 -26.35 9.87
CA GLY A 1130 -16.56 -25.00 9.30
C GLY A 1130 -15.66 -23.99 10.02
N PHE A 1131 -15.56 -24.05 11.35
CA PHE A 1131 -14.69 -23.18 12.13
C PHE A 1131 -13.21 -23.41 11.83
N GLU A 1132 -12.77 -24.65 11.54
CA GLU A 1132 -11.38 -24.92 11.11
C GLU A 1132 -10.95 -24.04 9.93
N PHE A 1133 -11.89 -23.70 9.04
CA PHE A 1133 -11.66 -22.84 7.88
C PHE A 1133 -11.80 -21.35 8.18
N LEU A 1134 -12.42 -20.98 9.30
CA LEU A 1134 -12.81 -19.60 9.59
C LEU A 1134 -12.13 -19.00 10.83
N TRP A 1135 -11.30 -19.75 11.57
CA TRP A 1135 -10.63 -19.22 12.76
C TRP A 1135 -9.88 -17.92 12.50
N HIS A 1136 -9.18 -17.81 11.36
CA HIS A 1136 -8.49 -16.56 11.01
C HIS A 1136 -9.48 -15.41 10.76
N VAL A 1137 -10.61 -15.65 10.09
CA VAL A 1137 -11.67 -14.66 9.85
C VAL A 1137 -12.35 -14.23 11.15
N VAL A 1138 -12.60 -15.18 12.05
CA VAL A 1138 -13.12 -14.93 13.41
C VAL A 1138 -12.26 -13.89 14.13
N PHE A 1139 -10.95 -13.99 13.97
CA PHE A 1139 -9.94 -13.10 14.55
C PHE A 1139 -9.54 -11.92 13.65
N GLY A 1140 -10.33 -11.61 12.63
CA GLY A 1140 -10.20 -10.37 11.84
C GLY A 1140 -9.16 -10.41 10.73
N GLU A 1141 -8.60 -11.59 10.40
CA GLU A 1141 -7.73 -11.77 9.24
C GLU A 1141 -8.52 -11.84 7.93
N GLU A 1142 -7.82 -11.63 6.81
CA GLU A 1142 -8.41 -11.75 5.46
C GLU A 1142 -8.88 -13.19 5.17
N VAL A 1143 -9.93 -13.36 4.36
CA VAL A 1143 -10.50 -14.68 4.01
C VAL A 1143 -9.49 -15.66 3.39
N ASP A 1144 -8.44 -15.15 2.76
CA ASP A 1144 -7.31 -15.92 2.25
C ASP A 1144 -5.99 -15.32 2.76
N PRO A 1145 -5.58 -15.64 4.01
CA PRO A 1145 -4.39 -15.06 4.60
C PRO A 1145 -3.14 -15.45 3.80
N PRO A 1146 -2.07 -14.64 3.83
CA PRO A 1146 -0.83 -14.96 3.13
C PRO A 1146 -0.24 -16.29 3.59
N SER A 1147 0.59 -16.89 2.73
CA SER A 1147 1.43 -18.00 3.16
C SER A 1147 2.39 -17.51 4.27
N ARG A 1148 2.84 -18.40 5.16
CA ARG A 1148 3.62 -17.99 6.33
C ARG A 1148 4.94 -17.38 5.88
N GLU A 1149 5.54 -17.91 4.82
CA GLU A 1149 6.74 -17.35 4.22
C GLU A 1149 6.54 -15.97 3.58
N ASP A 1150 5.31 -15.63 3.21
CA ASP A 1150 4.93 -14.35 2.60
C ASP A 1150 4.34 -13.35 3.61
N ASP A 1151 4.02 -13.78 4.84
CA ASP A 1151 3.46 -12.90 5.88
C ASP A 1151 4.53 -12.01 6.50
N MET A 1152 4.64 -10.80 5.95
CA MET A 1152 5.62 -9.79 6.34
C MET A 1152 5.49 -9.29 7.79
N ARG A 1153 4.38 -9.56 8.46
CA ARG A 1153 4.20 -9.22 9.88
C ARG A 1153 5.02 -10.14 10.77
N LEU A 1154 5.40 -11.32 10.28
CA LEU A 1154 6.18 -12.29 11.02
C LEU A 1154 7.69 -11.97 11.03
N PRO A 1155 8.37 -12.17 12.17
CA PRO A 1155 9.83 -12.24 12.22
C PRO A 1155 10.40 -13.18 11.15
N VAL A 1156 11.58 -12.85 10.61
CA VAL A 1156 12.23 -13.65 9.54
C VAL A 1156 12.33 -15.12 9.93
N SER A 1157 12.66 -15.41 11.18
CA SER A 1157 12.77 -16.77 11.71
C SER A 1157 11.46 -17.57 11.57
N LEU A 1158 10.30 -16.96 11.77
CA LEU A 1158 8.98 -17.61 11.64
C LEU A 1158 8.53 -17.77 10.18
N ARG A 1159 9.15 -17.05 9.24
CA ARG A 1159 8.88 -17.18 7.80
C ARG A 1159 9.69 -18.28 7.11
N LEU A 1160 10.60 -18.91 7.84
CA LEU A 1160 11.37 -20.03 7.33
C LEU A 1160 10.47 -21.28 7.25
N LYS A 1161 10.70 -22.07 6.21
CA LYS A 1161 9.99 -23.34 6.01
C LYS A 1161 10.54 -24.37 6.97
N HIS A 1162 9.66 -25.05 7.68
CA HIS A 1162 10.01 -26.11 8.62
C HIS A 1162 9.58 -27.45 8.02
N GLY A 1163 10.49 -28.43 7.96
CA GLY A 1163 10.17 -29.79 7.53
C GLY A 1163 9.58 -29.92 6.11
N LYS A 1164 8.49 -30.70 6.00
CA LYS A 1164 7.87 -31.18 4.75
C LYS A 1164 6.63 -30.38 4.35
N GLU A 1165 6.50 -29.13 4.80
CA GLU A 1165 5.34 -28.24 4.56
C GLU A 1165 4.87 -28.15 3.09
N HIS A 1166 5.72 -28.51 2.11
CA HIS A 1166 5.34 -28.66 0.69
C HIS A 1166 5.82 -29.94 0.02
N SER A 1167 6.06 -31.03 0.76
CA SER A 1167 6.00 -32.33 0.11
C SER A 1167 4.58 -32.45 -0.42
N ARG A 1168 4.34 -32.07 -1.69
CA ARG A 1168 3.07 -32.28 -2.35
C ARG A 1168 2.77 -33.74 -2.12
N LEU A 1169 1.85 -34.05 -1.20
CA LEU A 1169 1.24 -35.37 -1.16
C LEU A 1169 0.78 -35.57 -2.60
N ASN A 1170 1.28 -36.61 -3.25
CA ASN A 1170 0.99 -36.84 -4.64
C ASN A 1170 -0.48 -37.26 -4.71
N TRP A 1171 -1.39 -36.27 -4.79
CA TRP A 1171 -2.84 -36.46 -4.70
C TRP A 1171 -3.38 -37.33 -5.85
N ILE A 1172 -2.54 -37.63 -6.85
CA ILE A 1172 -2.79 -38.54 -7.97
C ILE A 1172 -3.18 -39.96 -7.50
N GLY A 1173 -2.91 -40.33 -6.24
CA GLY A 1173 -3.22 -41.66 -5.70
C GLY A 1173 -4.40 -41.78 -4.74
N MET A 1174 -5.10 -40.71 -4.35
CA MET A 1174 -6.24 -40.83 -3.42
C MET A 1174 -7.53 -41.20 -4.19
N PRO A 1175 -8.11 -42.40 -3.98
CA PRO A 1175 -9.41 -42.73 -4.56
C PRO A 1175 -10.48 -41.89 -3.86
N LEU A 1176 -10.94 -40.83 -4.52
CA LEU A 1176 -12.13 -40.11 -4.10
C LEU A 1176 -13.36 -40.99 -4.42
N ALA A 1177 -14.31 -41.07 -3.48
CA ALA A 1177 -15.58 -41.76 -3.68
C ALA A 1177 -16.30 -41.22 -4.95
N ARG A 1178 -16.97 -42.12 -5.69
CA ARG A 1178 -17.47 -41.89 -7.06
C ARG A 1178 -18.47 -40.72 -7.23
N ASP A 1179 -18.94 -40.12 -6.15
CA ASP A 1179 -20.06 -39.16 -6.17
C ASP A 1179 -19.70 -37.75 -5.69
N ILE A 1180 -18.42 -37.41 -5.53
CA ILE A 1180 -17.98 -36.06 -5.14
C ILE A 1180 -17.61 -35.25 -6.40
N PRO A 1181 -18.19 -34.06 -6.65
CA PRO A 1181 -17.89 -33.25 -7.82
C PRO A 1181 -16.40 -32.88 -7.88
N LEU A 1182 -15.85 -32.95 -9.11
CA LEU A 1182 -14.45 -32.70 -9.44
C LEU A 1182 -13.94 -31.38 -8.85
N LYS A 1183 -12.90 -31.50 -8.03
CA LYS A 1183 -12.09 -30.41 -7.47
C LYS A 1183 -11.39 -29.68 -8.62
N LEU A 1184 -11.93 -28.55 -9.06
CA LEU A 1184 -11.31 -27.69 -10.08
C LEU A 1184 -10.04 -27.07 -9.49
N VAL A 1185 -8.87 -27.55 -9.93
CA VAL A 1185 -7.60 -26.83 -9.84
C VAL A 1185 -7.52 -25.99 -11.11
N PRO A 1186 -7.50 -24.65 -11.04
CA PRO A 1186 -7.20 -23.85 -12.22
C PRO A 1186 -5.71 -24.02 -12.57
N ASP A 1187 -5.44 -24.50 -13.79
CA ASP A 1187 -4.12 -24.46 -14.41
C ASP A 1187 -3.68 -23.01 -14.60
N HIS A 1188 -2.94 -22.47 -13.62
CA HIS A 1188 -2.23 -21.20 -13.74
C HIS A 1188 -0.71 -21.41 -13.69
N GLU A 1189 -0.20 -22.23 -14.61
CA GLU A 1189 1.18 -22.13 -15.06
C GLU A 1189 1.15 -22.33 -16.58
N HIS A 1190 1.95 -21.55 -17.32
CA HIS A 1190 2.05 -21.41 -18.79
C HIS A 1190 1.29 -20.21 -19.38
N GLY A 1191 1.89 -19.02 -19.25
CA GLY A 1191 1.45 -17.84 -19.99
C GLY A 1191 2.37 -16.63 -19.88
N ASN A 1192 3.60 -16.70 -20.42
CA ASN A 1192 4.24 -15.51 -20.99
C ASN A 1192 5.32 -15.89 -22.03
N PRO A 1193 5.08 -15.70 -23.34
CA PRO A 1193 6.14 -15.43 -24.29
C PRO A 1193 5.89 -14.06 -24.93
N MET A 1194 6.53 -13.01 -24.41
CA MET A 1194 6.82 -11.81 -25.18
C MET A 1194 8.34 -11.69 -25.29
N PHE A 1195 8.80 -11.35 -26.50
CA PHE A 1195 10.18 -11.37 -27.02
C PHE A 1195 10.65 -12.69 -27.65
N ALA A 1196 10.08 -13.00 -28.81
CA ALA A 1196 10.82 -13.68 -29.88
C ALA A 1196 11.14 -12.64 -30.96
N GLU A 1197 12.44 -12.44 -31.20
CA GLU A 1197 12.99 -11.66 -32.31
C GLU A 1197 12.63 -12.32 -33.65
N GLU A 1198 11.95 -11.59 -34.54
CA GLU A 1198 11.90 -11.93 -35.97
C GLU A 1198 13.03 -11.19 -36.70
N LYS A 1199 14.07 -11.96 -37.05
CA LYS A 1199 14.99 -11.62 -38.14
C LYS A 1199 14.35 -12.02 -39.46
N GLY A 1200 14.02 -11.04 -40.31
CA GLY A 1200 13.55 -11.24 -41.68
C GLY A 1200 14.19 -10.25 -42.65
N VAL A 1201 15.09 -10.74 -43.49
CA VAL A 1201 15.79 -10.03 -44.57
C VAL A 1201 14.95 -10.08 -45.86
N CYS A 1202 14.70 -8.94 -46.53
CA CYS A 1202 14.84 -8.80 -48.01
C CYS A 1202 14.54 -7.39 -48.59
N ARG A 1203 15.59 -6.84 -49.25
CA ARG A 1203 15.67 -6.19 -50.58
C ARG A 1203 14.73 -5.07 -51.05
N GLN A 1204 15.36 -3.91 -51.29
CA GLN A 1204 15.52 -3.13 -52.55
C GLN A 1204 14.34 -2.92 -53.53
N GLU A 1205 14.05 -1.62 -53.76
CA GLU A 1205 13.75 -0.87 -55.01
C GLU A 1205 12.78 0.31 -54.66
N ALA A 1206 12.75 1.51 -55.23
CA ALA A 1206 13.61 2.36 -56.04
C ALA A 1206 12.99 3.79 -56.08
N ALA A 1207 13.82 4.84 -56.16
CA ALA A 1207 13.65 6.17 -56.78
C ALA A 1207 12.33 7.02 -56.70
N LEU A 1208 12.43 8.19 -56.00
CA LEU A 1208 12.08 9.61 -56.38
C LEU A 1208 10.67 10.00 -56.93
N PRO A 1209 10.24 11.31 -56.95
CA PRO A 1209 10.70 12.53 -56.25
C PRO A 1209 9.58 13.49 -55.70
N ARG A 1210 10.03 14.44 -54.86
CA ARG A 1210 9.62 15.87 -54.70
C ARG A 1210 8.19 16.31 -54.28
N GLU A 1211 8.23 17.22 -53.29
CA GLU A 1211 7.37 18.40 -53.04
C GLU A 1211 5.94 18.19 -52.51
N ILE A 1212 5.68 18.70 -51.30
CA ILE A 1212 4.84 19.90 -51.08
C ILE A 1212 4.91 20.32 -49.59
N ASN A 1213 5.13 21.61 -49.38
CA ASN A 1213 4.99 22.35 -48.13
C ASN A 1213 3.60 22.17 -47.49
N ARG A 1214 3.55 21.85 -46.18
CA ARG A 1214 2.98 22.72 -45.13
C ARG A 1214 2.98 22.06 -43.74
N PRO A 1215 3.16 22.85 -42.65
CA PRO A 1215 3.14 22.36 -41.28
C PRO A 1215 1.72 22.43 -40.71
N LEU A 1216 1.36 21.49 -39.84
CA LEU A 1216 0.30 21.68 -38.85
C LEU A 1216 0.52 20.75 -37.65
N CYS A 1217 0.88 21.37 -36.53
CA CYS A 1217 0.60 20.87 -35.20
C CYS A 1217 -0.90 20.59 -35.04
N ARG A 1218 -1.28 19.51 -34.35
CA ARG A 1218 -1.89 19.60 -33.01
C ARG A 1218 -2.31 18.25 -32.41
N VAL A 1219 -1.94 18.17 -31.12
CA VAL A 1219 -2.46 17.38 -29.99
C VAL A 1219 -2.22 15.88 -30.02
#